data_AF-A0A7Z6QNT9-F1
#
_entry.id   AF-A0A7Z6QNT9-F1
#
_cell.length_a   1.000
_cell.length_b   1.000
_cell.length_c   1.000
_cell.angle_alpha   90.00
_cell.angle_beta   90.00
_cell.angle_gamma   90.00
#
_symmetry.space_group_name_H-M   'P 1'
#
loop_
_entity.id
_entity.type
_entity.pdbx_description
1 polymer ?
#
loop_
_entity_poly.entity_id
_entity_poly.type
_entity_poly.pdbx_seq_one_letter_code
_entity_poly.pdbx_strand_id
1 'polypeptide(L)'
;MTLALGYKQNLRTLGQALNEIATRLGRNATPQAIVDALKTTPIDIHPESSSSEARTTVTLDAYIRSSGLRIPSSHFALTVLSESVLGKAQEHPLGNFGGALSWPIPLSDDGQGSLVDAARRFVTQHPNLPRMDASQSVLEYLNSNQPLSSEAAQDPAKALEMLLATPRAQALGQALQSELDGIATDSSVNDYTLAAMNLFLDPPSMPPPHAKMVAGFDLTQQSHWGKPASAVFGHLSAHLSRTHRTTPEMAKVGTYLLLARKAPELLIKDLPANLTYGSPAWVNLSIAAATIEAQTPGKVPSMTFAQVMLKAKDTGQEDLAVTQQAQAAALRTWGVVNGVLSEDEAARYNTSDIEKVRSAFNLQADARVEASDQIEATIPSRKEIALAKLKERFGENVPFEEKLLTVRNTTQAYAQPLYDPNRAPAGRHSLLDIAMSGLHQYQWETTDDRIVDATRGKSLKFDVKEVFDAELSQAMDDRKKGIATAIKQMITQLPVEDRENLEYGKLEFYQNHTYTLDTGFTGRTLAEKNHTLLIKSTGVNGQTVYEMDLKQGTVNRVPDTVLTQERGRNANRVYPIEAFTPTGMAKTVFEQNKPAQNPLPVPNSFSSTRTQAIADAFVQHLDIDNEDVIKQAKGATTFDRQMETQSKLADFFLDLIPLKSAIQNFVNGNYLDGAVDLGMDIFGFVTAGVGAAAKVAKVGAKAASAATKALKVARILGTTLIGELNPVSGVGSFIEGSVKVIGKGVDKVKAASGTLIQAVSREHGPITRGTFKVADQAYEADTILSNGQRYAYDPVKMKPYGTPLDEFSPLNELMPPSPRPRDGLRYDPLDRTHRPAHRVIQPRVPLPMDEYATSLQTNGALIEDHFTPNRIQFTREKFTLEKNGYFRDVAAGNIPPRPALPDITEKMTPNELIAEALKKTNVLVFGESHSEVASLIAMRDAMKTFHEGGVNTIFLEGATLDAYGLIADTTLAHTISKRKGGATLYDELKKAAEEFGIEIMPLEHRYLTRHSDSPGYFSGLSTLDKTSPEYIALSKQRLEEVNYYGAKQVMKNELGGKSVVWVGRAHMNTAEGVPGIAELTGGIGIGVYQKADIAESVARKADKQRDTSAALSKTDDTVGDMQIDIKV
;
A
#
# COMPACT_ATOMS: atom_id res chain seq x y z
N MET A 1 26.10 -24.85 16.69
CA MET A 1 25.94 -23.38 16.63
C MET A 1 26.97 -22.72 15.71
N THR A 2 28.27 -22.85 15.98
CA THR A 2 29.37 -22.23 15.21
C THR A 2 29.30 -22.53 13.70
N LEU A 3 29.01 -23.78 13.33
CA LEU A 3 28.75 -24.20 11.94
C LEU A 3 27.61 -23.43 11.25
N ALA A 4 26.52 -23.18 11.96
CA ALA A 4 25.37 -22.47 11.41
C ALA A 4 25.66 -20.98 11.19
N LEU A 5 26.41 -20.34 12.12
CA LEU A 5 26.85 -18.96 11.98
C LEU A 5 27.82 -18.80 10.79
N GLY A 6 28.79 -19.70 10.66
CA GLY A 6 29.69 -19.73 9.49
C GLY A 6 28.94 -19.89 8.17
N TYR A 7 27.93 -20.77 8.12
CA TYR A 7 27.08 -20.93 6.94
C TYR A 7 26.27 -19.66 6.60
N LYS A 8 25.68 -18.98 7.59
CA LYS A 8 24.98 -17.70 7.39
C LYS A 8 25.91 -16.61 6.85
N GLN A 9 27.15 -16.57 7.33
CA GLN A 9 28.16 -15.64 6.82
C GLN A 9 28.50 -15.93 5.34
N ASN A 10 28.63 -17.20 4.95
CA ASN A 10 28.82 -17.54 3.53
C ASN A 10 27.64 -17.09 2.66
N LEU A 11 26.40 -17.27 3.13
CA LEU A 11 25.21 -16.80 2.40
C LEU A 11 25.20 -15.28 2.24
N ARG A 12 25.65 -14.54 3.27
CA ARG A 12 25.79 -13.07 3.21
C ARG A 12 26.80 -12.67 2.15
N THR A 13 27.99 -13.27 2.17
CA THR A 13 29.06 -12.99 1.20
C THR A 13 28.63 -13.37 -0.22
N LEU A 14 27.97 -14.53 -0.40
CA LEU A 14 27.40 -14.94 -1.70
C LEU A 14 26.41 -13.89 -2.22
N GLY A 15 25.47 -13.47 -1.39
CA GLY A 15 24.45 -12.50 -1.78
C GLY A 15 25.02 -11.14 -2.17
N GLN A 16 25.97 -10.63 -1.38
CA GLN A 16 26.67 -9.38 -1.69
C GLN A 16 27.40 -9.46 -3.04
N ALA A 17 28.16 -10.54 -3.26
CA ALA A 17 28.90 -10.73 -4.51
C ALA A 17 27.96 -10.89 -5.73
N LEU A 18 26.81 -11.55 -5.56
CA LEU A 18 25.77 -11.61 -6.61
C LEU A 18 25.20 -10.21 -6.89
N ASN A 19 24.86 -9.43 -5.87
CA ASN A 19 24.33 -8.07 -6.07
C ASN A 19 25.32 -7.15 -6.80
N GLU A 20 26.61 -7.25 -6.47
CA GLU A 20 27.68 -6.51 -7.14
C GLU A 20 27.78 -6.89 -8.62
N ILE A 21 27.70 -8.19 -8.95
CA ILE A 21 27.66 -8.66 -10.35
C ILE A 21 26.43 -8.12 -11.07
N ALA A 22 25.24 -8.13 -10.43
CA ALA A 22 24.01 -7.58 -11.02
C ALA A 22 24.20 -6.11 -11.40
N THR A 23 24.70 -5.33 -10.43
CA THR A 23 24.89 -3.89 -10.56
C THR A 23 25.92 -3.56 -11.64
N ARG A 24 27.04 -4.29 -11.66
CA ARG A 24 28.13 -4.09 -12.63
C ARG A 24 27.73 -4.46 -14.06
N LEU A 25 26.96 -5.54 -14.26
CA LEU A 25 26.58 -6.01 -15.59
C LEU A 25 25.33 -5.32 -16.15
N GLY A 26 24.44 -4.83 -15.28
CA GLY A 26 23.22 -4.11 -15.66
C GLY A 26 22.12 -5.00 -16.27
N ARG A 27 20.93 -4.42 -16.46
CA ARG A 27 19.70 -5.16 -16.81
C ARG A 27 19.73 -5.90 -18.16
N ASN A 28 20.63 -5.49 -19.07
CA ASN A 28 20.75 -6.05 -20.42
C ASN A 28 21.86 -7.10 -20.55
N ALA A 29 22.42 -7.57 -19.42
CA ALA A 29 23.50 -8.56 -19.41
C ALA A 29 23.11 -9.86 -20.13
N THR A 30 23.99 -10.35 -21.00
CA THR A 30 23.77 -11.63 -21.68
C THR A 30 23.97 -12.80 -20.70
N PRO A 31 23.30 -13.95 -20.92
CA PRO A 31 23.50 -15.14 -20.10
C PRO A 31 24.97 -15.56 -19.99
N GLN A 32 25.73 -15.42 -21.08
CA GLN A 32 27.15 -15.76 -21.10
C GLN A 32 27.99 -14.83 -20.20
N ALA A 33 27.75 -13.51 -20.26
CA ALA A 33 28.46 -12.55 -19.42
C ALA A 33 28.21 -12.79 -17.92
N ILE A 34 27.00 -13.22 -17.56
CA ILE A 34 26.65 -13.59 -16.18
C ILE A 34 27.39 -14.85 -15.75
N VAL A 35 27.35 -15.92 -16.55
CA VAL A 35 28.03 -17.18 -16.23
C VAL A 35 29.55 -16.99 -16.13
N ASP A 36 30.14 -16.20 -17.03
CA ASP A 36 31.57 -15.91 -17.01
C ASP A 36 31.94 -15.14 -15.72
N ALA A 37 31.15 -14.13 -15.34
CA ALA A 37 31.36 -13.42 -14.08
C ALA A 37 31.32 -14.36 -12.86
N LEU A 38 30.36 -15.29 -12.80
CA LEU A 38 30.26 -16.26 -11.69
C LEU A 38 31.44 -17.23 -11.63
N LYS A 39 32.02 -17.59 -12.77
CA LYS A 39 33.19 -18.46 -12.86
C LYS A 39 34.49 -17.74 -12.50
N THR A 40 34.56 -16.42 -12.66
CA THR A 40 35.77 -15.63 -12.37
C THR A 40 35.78 -15.00 -10.98
N THR A 41 34.62 -14.83 -10.35
CA THR A 41 34.53 -14.19 -9.03
C THR A 41 34.78 -15.22 -7.92
N PRO A 42 35.83 -15.05 -7.09
CA PRO A 42 36.09 -15.92 -5.96
C PRO A 42 35.19 -15.57 -4.76
N ILE A 43 34.95 -16.57 -3.91
CA ILE A 43 34.34 -16.46 -2.59
C ILE A 43 35.17 -17.26 -1.59
N ASP A 44 35.51 -16.64 -0.47
CA ASP A 44 36.15 -17.31 0.66
C ASP A 44 35.11 -17.97 1.54
N ILE A 45 35.24 -19.30 1.70
CA ILE A 45 34.35 -20.08 2.56
C ILE A 45 34.79 -19.90 4.01
N HIS A 46 33.85 -19.53 4.88
CA HIS A 46 34.08 -19.35 6.30
C HIS A 46 34.66 -20.66 6.89
N PRO A 47 35.80 -20.64 7.60
CA PRO A 47 36.48 -21.84 8.06
C PRO A 47 35.58 -22.77 8.89
N GLU A 48 34.73 -22.15 9.71
CA GLU A 48 33.82 -22.87 10.60
C GLU A 48 32.55 -23.37 9.93
N SER A 49 32.33 -23.12 8.64
CA SER A 49 31.13 -23.57 7.91
C SER A 49 31.23 -24.99 7.35
N SER A 50 32.41 -25.61 7.45
CA SER A 50 32.68 -26.98 7.02
C SER A 50 33.41 -27.73 8.13
N SER A 51 33.32 -29.05 8.17
CA SER A 51 34.08 -29.91 9.08
C SER A 51 35.57 -30.03 8.73
N SER A 52 36.05 -29.31 7.70
CA SER A 52 37.46 -29.33 7.28
C SER A 52 38.15 -28.01 7.64
N GLU A 53 39.35 -28.09 8.22
CA GLU A 53 40.15 -26.94 8.69
C GLU A 53 40.75 -26.08 7.55
N ALA A 54 40.50 -26.40 6.27
CA ALA A 54 41.09 -25.69 5.15
C ALA A 54 40.24 -24.47 4.73
N ARG A 55 40.86 -23.28 4.67
CA ARG A 55 40.32 -22.12 3.93
C ARG A 55 40.28 -22.46 2.44
N THR A 56 39.12 -22.87 1.95
CA THR A 56 38.89 -23.08 0.52
C THR A 56 38.30 -21.82 -0.11
N THR A 57 39.10 -21.08 -0.86
CA THR A 57 38.58 -20.10 -1.82
C THR A 57 38.05 -20.86 -3.03
N VAL A 58 36.80 -20.63 -3.40
CA VAL A 58 36.15 -21.25 -4.57
C VAL A 58 35.51 -20.18 -5.45
N THR A 59 35.14 -20.50 -6.68
CA THR A 59 34.36 -19.56 -7.53
C THR A 59 32.90 -19.53 -7.09
N LEU A 60 32.17 -18.42 -7.32
CA LEU A 60 30.73 -18.35 -7.05
C LEU A 60 29.95 -19.46 -7.78
N ASP A 61 30.29 -19.77 -9.04
CA ASP A 61 29.67 -20.86 -9.82
C ASP A 61 29.78 -22.19 -9.06
N ALA A 62 31.00 -22.57 -8.64
CA ALA A 62 31.26 -23.78 -7.87
C ALA A 62 30.51 -23.80 -6.53
N TYR A 63 30.48 -22.68 -5.80
CA TYR A 63 29.79 -22.60 -4.52
C TYR A 63 28.27 -22.77 -4.68
N ILE A 64 27.65 -22.11 -5.66
CA ILE A 64 26.22 -22.20 -5.97
C ILE A 64 25.85 -23.65 -6.30
N ARG A 65 26.63 -24.32 -7.15
CA ARG A 65 26.41 -25.74 -7.50
C ARG A 65 26.55 -26.67 -6.30
N SER A 66 27.61 -26.50 -5.52
CA SER A 66 27.85 -27.33 -4.33
C SER A 66 26.76 -27.17 -3.26
N SER A 67 26.12 -25.99 -3.24
CA SER A 67 24.99 -25.66 -2.36
C SER A 67 23.63 -26.12 -2.91
N GLY A 68 23.59 -26.82 -4.05
CA GLY A 68 22.35 -27.31 -4.69
C GLY A 68 21.45 -26.22 -5.28
N LEU A 69 21.97 -25.00 -5.44
CA LEU A 69 21.24 -23.86 -6.00
C LEU A 69 21.36 -23.82 -7.53
N ARG A 70 20.35 -23.29 -8.22
CA ARG A 70 20.39 -23.11 -9.68
C ARG A 70 21.29 -21.92 -10.03
N ILE A 71 22.14 -22.11 -11.02
CA ILE A 71 23.00 -21.04 -11.55
C ILE A 71 22.12 -19.99 -12.24
N PRO A 72 22.20 -18.70 -11.86
CA PRO A 72 21.43 -17.66 -12.50
C PRO A 72 21.99 -17.37 -13.91
N SER A 73 21.09 -17.30 -14.90
CA SER A 73 21.43 -17.05 -16.31
C SER A 73 20.80 -15.76 -16.86
N SER A 74 20.18 -14.96 -16.01
CA SER A 74 19.60 -13.66 -16.36
C SER A 74 19.78 -12.67 -15.21
N HIS A 75 19.75 -11.37 -15.49
CA HIS A 75 19.85 -10.34 -14.47
C HIS A 75 18.77 -10.52 -13.39
N PHE A 76 17.54 -10.85 -13.80
CA PHE A 76 16.44 -11.13 -12.87
C PHE A 76 16.73 -12.34 -11.96
N ALA A 77 17.19 -13.46 -12.53
CA ALA A 77 17.52 -14.65 -11.74
C ALA A 77 18.67 -14.37 -10.74
N LEU A 78 19.60 -13.51 -11.14
CA LEU A 78 20.75 -13.13 -10.32
C LEU A 78 20.36 -12.20 -9.17
N THR A 79 19.48 -11.23 -9.40
CA THR A 79 18.92 -10.37 -8.34
C THR A 79 18.02 -11.17 -7.39
N VAL A 80 17.16 -12.05 -7.91
CA VAL A 80 16.29 -12.91 -7.07
C VAL A 80 17.12 -13.85 -6.20
N LEU A 81 18.17 -14.47 -6.76
CA LEU A 81 19.04 -15.35 -5.97
C LEU A 81 19.78 -14.56 -4.89
N SER A 82 20.31 -13.39 -5.23
CA SER A 82 20.95 -12.47 -4.28
C SER A 82 20.01 -12.12 -3.11
N GLU A 83 18.80 -11.65 -3.42
CA GLU A 83 17.78 -11.30 -2.43
C GLU A 83 17.40 -12.49 -1.54
N SER A 84 17.24 -13.68 -2.15
CA SER A 84 16.90 -14.90 -1.42
C SER A 84 17.98 -15.31 -0.43
N VAL A 85 19.25 -15.34 -0.85
CA VAL A 85 20.35 -15.75 0.04
C VAL A 85 20.67 -14.70 1.09
N LEU A 86 20.57 -13.40 0.77
CA LEU A 86 20.69 -12.31 1.76
C LEU A 86 19.55 -12.38 2.78
N GLY A 87 18.32 -12.61 2.31
CA GLY A 87 17.16 -12.77 3.18
C GLY A 87 17.31 -13.95 4.14
N LYS A 88 17.92 -15.06 3.68
CA LYS A 88 18.22 -16.23 4.52
C LYS A 88 19.41 -15.99 5.45
N ALA A 89 20.38 -15.17 5.06
CA ALA A 89 21.53 -14.81 5.89
C ALA A 89 21.17 -13.86 7.06
N GLN A 90 20.04 -13.15 6.95
CA GLN A 90 19.52 -12.28 8.01
C GLN A 90 18.80 -13.05 9.14
N GLU A 91 18.35 -14.28 8.88
CA GLU A 91 17.75 -15.12 9.91
C GLU A 91 18.83 -15.60 10.89
N HIS A 92 18.67 -15.26 12.17
CA HIS A 92 19.57 -15.70 13.21
C HIS A 92 19.40 -17.22 13.49
N PRO A 93 20.48 -18.02 13.62
CA PRO A 93 20.37 -19.46 13.87
C PRO A 93 19.61 -19.84 15.15
N LEU A 94 19.60 -18.96 16.15
CA LEU A 94 18.86 -19.12 17.42
C LEU A 94 17.47 -18.47 17.38
N GLY A 95 17.00 -18.08 16.20
CA GLY A 95 15.75 -17.36 16.02
C GLY A 95 15.71 -16.06 16.84
N ASN A 96 14.58 -15.80 17.48
CA ASN A 96 14.31 -14.62 18.30
C ASN A 96 14.90 -14.71 19.74
N PHE A 97 15.85 -15.63 19.97
CA PHE A 97 16.46 -15.90 21.29
C PHE A 97 15.48 -16.30 22.41
N GLY A 98 14.23 -16.65 22.09
CA GLY A 98 13.28 -17.15 23.07
C GLY A 98 13.46 -18.63 23.44
N GLY A 99 14.24 -19.37 22.66
CA GLY A 99 14.47 -20.81 22.86
C GLY A 99 13.16 -21.61 22.88
N ALA A 100 13.01 -22.48 23.88
CA ALA A 100 11.81 -23.30 24.06
C ALA A 100 10.50 -22.49 24.25
N LEU A 101 10.59 -21.21 24.63
CA LEU A 101 9.45 -20.30 24.76
C LEU A 101 9.00 -19.70 23.41
N SER A 102 9.72 -19.99 22.34
CA SER A 102 9.44 -19.54 20.97
C SER A 102 9.36 -20.70 19.98
N TRP A 103 9.23 -21.92 20.49
CA TRP A 103 8.80 -23.04 19.68
C TRP A 103 7.39 -22.80 19.11
N PRO A 104 7.06 -23.45 17.97
CA PRO A 104 5.74 -23.30 17.39
C PRO A 104 4.60 -23.68 18.35
N ILE A 105 4.86 -24.65 19.24
CA ILE A 105 4.08 -24.88 20.47
C ILE A 105 5.03 -24.52 21.62
N PRO A 106 4.84 -23.36 22.28
CA PRO A 106 5.69 -22.94 23.39
C PRO A 106 5.64 -23.93 24.55
N LEU A 107 6.70 -23.93 25.37
CA LEU A 107 6.71 -24.68 26.63
C LEU A 107 5.51 -24.25 27.51
N SER A 108 4.73 -25.22 28.00
CA SER A 108 3.57 -24.98 28.88
C SER A 108 3.96 -24.32 30.20
N ASP A 109 3.00 -23.73 30.92
CA ASP A 109 3.27 -23.08 32.21
C ASP A 109 3.90 -24.05 33.23
N ASP A 110 3.42 -25.29 33.30
CA ASP A 110 4.01 -26.34 34.14
C ASP A 110 5.43 -26.71 33.69
N GLY A 111 5.66 -26.76 32.38
CA GLY A 111 6.99 -27.00 31.80
C GLY A 111 7.94 -25.84 32.11
N GLN A 112 7.47 -24.60 32.06
CA GLN A 112 8.24 -23.41 32.43
C GLN A 112 8.61 -23.43 33.91
N GLY A 113 7.68 -23.80 34.80
CA GLY A 113 7.95 -24.00 36.23
C GLY A 113 9.03 -25.07 36.47
N SER A 114 8.86 -26.24 35.85
CA SER A 114 9.82 -27.34 35.92
C SER A 114 11.21 -26.96 35.43
N LEU A 115 11.29 -26.20 34.32
CA LEU A 115 12.54 -25.69 33.77
C LEU A 115 13.25 -24.73 34.73
N VAL A 116 12.51 -23.81 35.36
CA VAL A 116 13.06 -22.87 36.34
C VAL A 116 13.60 -23.61 37.56
N ASP A 117 12.87 -24.59 38.08
CA ASP A 117 13.30 -25.39 39.22
C ASP A 117 14.54 -26.25 38.91
N ALA A 118 14.59 -26.83 37.71
CA ALA A 118 15.76 -27.55 37.22
C ALA A 118 16.98 -26.64 37.11
N ALA A 119 16.83 -25.44 36.57
CA ALA A 119 17.90 -24.46 36.46
C ALA A 119 18.41 -23.99 37.83
N ARG A 120 17.50 -23.71 38.78
CA ARG A 120 17.87 -23.36 40.17
C ARG A 120 18.67 -24.47 40.84
N ARG A 121 18.24 -25.72 40.68
CA ARG A 121 18.97 -26.90 41.20
C ARG A 121 20.35 -27.00 40.57
N PHE A 122 20.46 -26.89 39.25
CA PHE A 122 21.73 -26.98 38.54
C PHE A 122 22.73 -25.92 39.00
N VAL A 123 22.31 -24.66 39.07
CA VAL A 123 23.15 -23.53 39.53
C VAL A 123 23.62 -23.75 40.97
N THR A 124 22.74 -24.26 41.84
CA THR A 124 23.07 -24.56 43.25
C THR A 124 24.10 -25.69 43.38
N GLN A 125 23.97 -26.73 42.55
CA GLN A 125 24.88 -27.88 42.55
C GLN A 125 26.24 -27.57 41.87
N HIS A 126 26.27 -26.56 41.00
CA HIS A 126 27.46 -26.16 40.23
C HIS A 126 27.79 -24.67 40.41
N PRO A 127 28.10 -24.19 41.64
CA PRO A 127 28.26 -22.77 41.93
C PRO A 127 29.54 -22.18 41.30
N ASN A 128 29.51 -20.87 41.03
CA ASN A 128 30.67 -20.11 40.61
C ASN A 128 31.53 -19.66 41.81
N LEU A 129 32.83 -19.46 41.57
CA LEU A 129 33.73 -18.81 42.52
C LEU A 129 34.13 -17.42 41.98
N PRO A 130 33.94 -16.34 42.76
CA PRO A 130 33.35 -16.30 44.11
C PRO A 130 31.84 -16.62 44.10
N ARG A 131 31.32 -17.11 45.25
CA ARG A 131 29.90 -17.45 45.40
C ARG A 131 29.04 -16.22 45.09
N MET A 132 28.16 -16.38 44.11
CA MET A 132 27.19 -15.39 43.68
C MET A 132 26.00 -15.34 44.66
N ASP A 133 25.36 -14.17 44.77
CA ASP A 133 24.15 -14.03 45.57
C ASP A 133 23.00 -14.87 44.97
N ALA A 134 22.09 -15.36 45.82
CA ALA A 134 20.98 -16.23 45.43
C ALA A 134 19.95 -15.55 44.51
N SER A 135 20.08 -14.23 44.31
CA SER A 135 19.23 -13.37 43.48
C SER A 135 19.68 -13.26 42.01
N GLN A 136 20.84 -13.80 41.63
CA GLN A 136 21.44 -13.58 40.30
C GLN A 136 20.84 -14.46 39.19
N SER A 137 20.73 -13.91 37.97
CA SER A 137 20.08 -14.59 36.84
C SER A 137 21.01 -15.62 36.17
N VAL A 138 20.47 -16.43 35.26
CA VAL A 138 21.26 -17.35 34.43
C VAL A 138 22.30 -16.59 33.60
N LEU A 139 22.05 -15.34 33.19
CA LEU A 139 23.03 -14.53 32.46
C LEU A 139 24.29 -14.27 33.29
N GLU A 140 24.17 -13.86 34.55
CA GLU A 140 25.30 -13.65 35.45
C GLU A 140 26.04 -14.96 35.74
N TYR A 141 25.29 -16.03 35.96
CA TYR A 141 25.85 -17.36 36.19
C TYR A 141 26.71 -17.83 35.03
N LEU A 142 26.26 -17.64 33.78
CA LEU A 142 27.04 -18.02 32.60
C LEU A 142 28.24 -17.08 32.40
N ASN A 143 28.04 -15.77 32.54
CA ASN A 143 29.08 -14.77 32.28
C ASN A 143 30.24 -14.85 33.28
N SER A 144 29.99 -15.15 34.55
CA SER A 144 31.06 -15.15 35.56
C SER A 144 32.06 -16.30 35.47
N ASN A 145 31.76 -17.36 34.71
CA ASN A 145 32.74 -18.42 34.48
C ASN A 145 33.78 -18.01 33.43
N GLN A 146 33.31 -17.38 32.35
CA GLN A 146 34.11 -16.89 31.25
C GLN A 146 33.61 -15.50 30.87
N PRO A 147 34.05 -14.46 31.59
CA PRO A 147 33.54 -13.09 31.42
C PRO A 147 33.71 -12.59 29.99
N LEU A 148 32.63 -12.03 29.45
CA LEU A 148 32.67 -11.31 28.19
C LEU A 148 33.58 -10.08 28.33
N SER A 149 34.41 -9.84 27.31
CA SER A 149 35.10 -8.54 27.17
C SER A 149 34.09 -7.40 27.05
N SER A 150 34.47 -6.19 27.47
CA SER A 150 33.62 -5.00 27.33
C SER A 150 33.18 -4.75 25.89
N GLU A 151 34.03 -5.06 24.91
CA GLU A 151 33.72 -4.94 23.47
C GLU A 151 32.67 -5.97 23.04
N ALA A 152 32.76 -7.21 23.50
CA ALA A 152 31.77 -8.25 23.20
C ALA A 152 30.40 -7.93 23.82
N ALA A 153 30.35 -7.33 25.00
CA ALA A 153 29.11 -6.94 25.67
C ALA A 153 28.38 -5.76 24.97
N GLN A 154 29.06 -5.01 24.10
CA GLN A 154 28.44 -3.92 23.32
C GLN A 154 27.57 -4.42 22.17
N ASP A 155 27.73 -5.68 21.73
CA ASP A 155 26.87 -6.36 20.76
C ASP A 155 26.06 -7.44 21.47
N PRO A 156 24.82 -7.14 21.91
CA PRO A 156 24.01 -8.05 22.70
C PRO A 156 23.74 -9.41 22.03
N ALA A 157 23.58 -9.45 20.71
CA ALA A 157 23.34 -10.69 19.98
C ALA A 157 24.59 -11.58 20.03
N LYS A 158 25.76 -11.00 19.73
CA LYS A 158 27.05 -11.70 19.78
C LYS A 158 27.43 -12.11 21.20
N ALA A 159 27.10 -11.30 22.20
CA ALA A 159 27.26 -11.63 23.61
C ALA A 159 26.48 -12.91 23.97
N LEU A 160 25.22 -13.03 23.55
CA LEU A 160 24.41 -14.23 23.77
C LEU A 160 24.99 -15.45 23.06
N GLU A 161 25.44 -15.30 21.80
CA GLU A 161 26.13 -16.37 21.08
C GLU A 161 27.38 -16.87 21.84
N MET A 162 28.22 -15.95 22.31
CA MET A 162 29.43 -16.29 23.06
C MET A 162 29.12 -16.99 24.38
N LEU A 163 28.10 -16.53 25.12
CA LEU A 163 27.68 -17.16 26.37
C LEU A 163 27.14 -18.57 26.15
N LEU A 164 26.31 -18.77 25.13
CA LEU A 164 25.75 -20.08 24.80
C LEU A 164 26.82 -21.06 24.29
N ALA A 165 27.89 -20.57 23.67
CA ALA A 165 29.01 -21.42 23.23
C ALA A 165 29.83 -21.99 24.40
N THR A 166 29.71 -21.44 25.61
CA THR A 166 30.51 -21.88 26.75
C THR A 166 30.17 -23.32 27.15
N PRO A 167 31.15 -24.12 27.62
CA PRO A 167 30.88 -25.46 28.15
C PRO A 167 29.85 -25.47 29.28
N ARG A 168 29.80 -24.39 30.07
CA ARG A 168 28.85 -24.23 31.17
C ARG A 168 27.41 -24.05 30.68
N ALA A 169 27.19 -23.23 29.65
CA ALA A 169 25.88 -23.09 29.04
C ALA A 169 25.40 -24.40 28.40
N GLN A 170 26.30 -25.13 27.73
CA GLN A 170 25.98 -26.43 27.15
C GLN A 170 25.61 -27.46 28.25
N ALA A 171 26.36 -27.52 29.34
CA ALA A 171 26.07 -28.41 30.46
C ALA A 171 24.73 -28.08 31.14
N LEU A 172 24.43 -26.80 31.35
CA LEU A 172 23.14 -26.36 31.87
C LEU A 172 22.01 -26.79 30.94
N GLY A 173 22.10 -26.45 29.64
CA GLY A 173 21.07 -26.82 28.66
C GLY A 173 20.84 -28.32 28.53
N GLN A 174 21.90 -29.15 28.60
CA GLN A 174 21.79 -30.61 28.60
C GLN A 174 21.07 -31.14 29.84
N ALA A 175 21.39 -30.59 31.02
CA ALA A 175 20.71 -30.97 32.25
C ALA A 175 19.22 -30.60 32.21
N LEU A 176 18.90 -29.39 31.74
CA LEU A 176 17.53 -28.92 31.56
C LEU A 176 16.74 -29.76 30.56
N GLN A 177 17.34 -30.06 29.41
CA GLN A 177 16.74 -30.94 28.41
C GLN A 177 16.42 -32.32 29.00
N SER A 178 17.36 -32.92 29.73
CA SER A 178 17.22 -34.26 30.28
C SER A 178 16.13 -34.32 31.35
N GLU A 179 16.02 -33.28 32.20
CA GLU A 179 14.99 -33.22 33.25
C GLU A 179 13.57 -33.13 32.67
N LEU A 180 13.41 -32.50 31.51
CA LEU A 180 12.12 -32.36 30.84
C LEU A 180 11.85 -33.46 29.79
N ASP A 181 12.68 -34.50 29.72
CA ASP A 181 12.62 -35.56 28.69
C ASP A 181 12.60 -35.01 27.24
N GLY A 182 13.26 -33.87 27.04
CA GLY A 182 13.28 -33.13 25.79
C GLY A 182 14.04 -33.85 24.68
N ILE A 183 13.54 -33.77 23.43
CA ILE A 183 14.24 -34.40 22.31
C ILE A 183 15.59 -33.73 21.99
N ALA A 184 16.62 -34.57 21.85
CA ALA A 184 17.97 -34.14 21.47
C ALA A 184 18.04 -33.79 19.97
N THR A 185 18.46 -32.57 19.68
CA THR A 185 18.72 -32.02 18.34
C THR A 185 19.96 -31.13 18.39
N ASP A 186 20.42 -30.65 17.25
CA ASP A 186 21.56 -29.73 17.15
C ASP A 186 21.32 -28.32 17.74
N SER A 187 20.07 -27.99 18.10
CA SER A 187 19.70 -26.70 18.72
C SER A 187 19.05 -26.81 20.11
N SER A 188 18.51 -27.97 20.49
CA SER A 188 17.63 -28.07 21.66
C SER A 188 18.32 -27.72 22.98
N VAL A 189 19.61 -28.03 23.15
CA VAL A 189 20.40 -27.59 24.33
C VAL A 189 20.39 -26.07 24.49
N ASN A 190 20.56 -25.33 23.39
CA ASN A 190 20.50 -23.87 23.41
C ASN A 190 19.08 -23.37 23.63
N ASP A 191 18.07 -24.06 23.09
CA ASP A 191 16.66 -23.69 23.27
C ASP A 191 16.24 -23.73 24.74
N TYR A 192 16.62 -24.78 25.48
CA TYR A 192 16.35 -24.87 26.92
C TYR A 192 17.14 -23.83 27.73
N THR A 193 18.40 -23.58 27.37
CA THR A 193 19.23 -22.56 28.03
C THR A 193 18.64 -21.16 27.86
N LEU A 194 18.27 -20.79 26.63
CA LEU A 194 17.64 -19.51 26.31
C LEU A 194 16.29 -19.33 27.02
N ALA A 195 15.48 -20.40 27.09
CA ALA A 195 14.23 -20.37 27.83
C ALA A 195 14.46 -20.11 29.31
N ALA A 196 15.43 -20.78 29.95
CA ALA A 196 15.79 -20.52 31.35
C ALA A 196 16.30 -19.09 31.56
N MET A 197 17.12 -18.55 30.65
CA MET A 197 17.58 -17.16 30.72
C MET A 197 16.41 -16.16 30.68
N ASN A 198 15.43 -16.38 29.79
CA ASN A 198 14.23 -15.55 29.70
C ASN A 198 13.38 -15.63 30.99
N LEU A 199 13.09 -16.83 31.49
CA LEU A 199 12.24 -17.02 32.67
C LEU A 199 12.86 -16.52 33.98
N PHE A 200 14.19 -16.46 34.08
CA PHE A 200 14.83 -15.87 35.26
C PHE A 200 14.79 -14.34 35.23
N LEU A 201 14.93 -13.73 34.06
CA LEU A 201 14.80 -12.28 33.91
C LEU A 201 13.34 -11.81 34.05
N ASP A 202 12.42 -12.58 33.51
CA ASP A 202 10.98 -12.29 33.46
C ASP A 202 10.18 -13.49 33.97
N PRO A 203 10.19 -13.74 35.30
CA PRO A 203 9.50 -14.88 35.88
C PRO A 203 7.97 -14.74 35.73
N PRO A 204 7.26 -15.86 35.49
CA PRO A 204 5.80 -15.83 35.39
C PRO A 204 5.21 -15.32 36.71
N SER A 205 4.38 -14.27 36.63
CA SER A 205 3.67 -13.68 37.77
C SER A 205 2.18 -14.02 37.70
N MET A 206 1.56 -14.28 38.86
CA MET A 206 0.10 -14.42 38.98
C MET A 206 -0.50 -13.19 39.69
N PRO A 207 -1.55 -12.55 39.12
CA PRO A 207 -2.16 -12.82 37.81
C PRO A 207 -1.19 -12.51 36.66
N PRO A 208 -1.35 -13.16 35.48
CA PRO A 208 -0.47 -12.96 34.33
C PRO A 208 -0.38 -11.47 34.02
N PRO A 209 0.84 -10.93 33.85
CA PRO A 209 1.01 -9.51 33.61
C PRO A 209 0.42 -9.16 32.23
N HIS A 210 -0.03 -7.93 32.02
CA HIS A 210 -0.54 -7.51 30.71
C HIS A 210 0.50 -7.79 29.62
N ALA A 211 0.07 -8.18 28.41
CA ALA A 211 0.92 -8.70 27.32
C ALA A 211 2.10 -7.79 26.88
N LYS A 212 2.20 -6.56 27.38
CA LYS A 212 3.26 -5.59 27.13
C LYS A 212 4.17 -5.34 28.34
N MET A 213 4.00 -6.09 29.42
CA MET A 213 4.92 -6.10 30.56
C MET A 213 6.07 -7.10 30.34
N VAL A 214 7.26 -6.65 30.69
CA VAL A 214 8.52 -7.39 30.54
C VAL A 214 9.35 -7.17 31.80
N ALA A 215 9.57 -8.22 32.58
CA ALA A 215 10.32 -8.17 33.84
C ALA A 215 9.79 -7.14 34.86
N GLY A 216 8.48 -6.87 34.83
CA GLY A 216 7.84 -5.82 35.65
C GLY A 216 7.88 -4.41 35.04
N PHE A 217 8.39 -4.26 33.81
CA PHE A 217 8.42 -3.00 33.05
C PHE A 217 7.33 -3.01 31.97
N ASP A 218 6.45 -2.01 31.97
CA ASP A 218 5.46 -1.84 30.93
C ASP A 218 6.07 -1.13 29.70
N LEU A 219 6.17 -1.83 28.58
CA LEU A 219 6.66 -1.28 27.32
C LEU A 219 5.76 -0.16 26.78
N THR A 220 4.47 -0.20 27.13
CA THR A 220 3.45 0.78 26.73
C THR A 220 3.24 1.91 27.72
N GLN A 221 4.06 2.03 28.78
CA GLN A 221 3.85 3.05 29.80
C GLN A 221 3.76 4.47 29.21
N GLN A 222 2.87 5.27 29.78
CA GLN A 222 2.54 6.63 29.32
C GLN A 222 3.76 7.55 29.12
N SER A 223 4.84 7.32 29.88
CA SER A 223 6.08 8.11 29.77
C SER A 223 6.84 7.93 28.45
N HIS A 224 6.47 6.95 27.61
CA HIS A 224 7.03 6.73 26.26
C HIS A 224 6.21 7.38 25.15
N TRP A 225 4.95 7.73 25.39
CA TRP A 225 4.06 8.22 24.34
C TRP A 225 4.56 9.55 23.79
N GLY A 226 4.65 9.67 22.46
CA GLY A 226 5.22 10.85 21.81
C GLY A 226 6.74 10.99 21.95
N LYS A 227 7.46 10.00 22.52
CA LYS A 227 8.93 9.94 22.56
C LYS A 227 9.48 8.99 21.50
N PRO A 228 10.76 9.15 21.08
CA PRO A 228 11.39 8.24 20.14
C PRO A 228 11.25 6.77 20.59
N ALA A 229 10.79 5.88 19.71
CA ALA A 229 10.61 4.47 20.06
C ALA A 229 11.93 3.80 20.47
N SER A 230 13.06 4.28 19.94
CA SER A 230 14.40 3.81 20.29
C SER A 230 14.78 4.07 21.77
N ALA A 231 14.13 5.01 22.45
CA ALA A 231 14.39 5.31 23.86
C ALA A 231 13.97 4.16 24.81
N VAL A 232 13.00 3.33 24.40
CA VAL A 232 12.45 2.25 25.23
C VAL A 232 13.51 1.21 25.60
N PHE A 233 14.45 0.91 24.69
CA PHE A 233 15.57 -0.01 24.97
C PHE A 233 16.42 0.47 26.15
N GLY A 234 16.81 1.76 26.15
CA GLY A 234 17.61 2.35 27.23
C GLY A 234 16.87 2.36 28.57
N HIS A 235 15.56 2.67 28.56
CA HIS A 235 14.74 2.67 29.76
C HIS A 235 14.56 1.27 30.37
N LEU A 236 14.32 0.25 29.53
CA LEU A 236 14.23 -1.13 29.99
C LEU A 236 15.58 -1.62 30.55
N SER A 237 16.69 -1.30 29.88
CA SER A 237 18.03 -1.63 30.37
C SER A 237 18.32 -1.01 31.73
N ALA A 238 18.01 0.27 31.93
CA ALA A 238 18.11 0.93 33.21
C ALA A 238 17.16 0.31 34.26
N HIS A 239 15.95 -0.09 33.87
CA HIS A 239 15.01 -0.76 34.75
C HIS A 239 15.57 -2.09 35.26
N LEU A 240 16.03 -2.98 34.38
CA LEU A 240 16.56 -4.29 34.75
C LEU A 240 17.75 -4.20 35.71
N SER A 241 18.62 -3.19 35.50
CA SER A 241 19.75 -2.91 36.39
C SER A 241 19.28 -2.40 37.76
N ARG A 242 18.38 -1.42 37.78
CA ARG A 242 17.85 -0.80 39.01
C ARG A 242 17.03 -1.78 39.86
N THR A 243 16.29 -2.68 39.23
CA THR A 243 15.49 -3.71 39.93
C THR A 243 16.30 -4.97 40.26
N HIS A 244 17.61 -4.95 40.02
CA HIS A 244 18.54 -6.07 40.25
C HIS A 244 18.11 -7.37 39.55
N ARG A 245 17.38 -7.28 38.43
CA ARG A 245 17.07 -8.42 37.56
C ARG A 245 18.32 -8.93 36.84
N THR A 246 19.28 -8.03 36.60
CA THR A 246 20.58 -8.31 36.00
C THR A 246 21.57 -7.21 36.43
N THR A 247 22.87 -7.47 36.25
CA THR A 247 23.95 -6.52 36.51
C THR A 247 23.97 -5.36 35.48
N PRO A 248 24.50 -4.18 35.81
CA PRO A 248 24.68 -3.08 34.84
C PRO A 248 25.41 -3.51 33.57
N GLU A 249 26.42 -4.38 33.70
CA GLU A 249 27.24 -4.91 32.61
C GLU A 249 26.40 -5.78 31.65
N MET A 250 25.44 -6.54 32.17
CA MET A 250 24.59 -7.45 31.39
C MET A 250 23.22 -6.86 31.04
N ALA A 251 22.89 -5.65 31.51
CA ALA A 251 21.58 -5.03 31.34
C ALA A 251 21.17 -4.86 29.87
N LYS A 252 22.11 -4.51 28.98
CA LYS A 252 21.83 -4.40 27.54
C LYS A 252 21.59 -5.77 26.90
N VAL A 253 22.33 -6.80 27.34
CA VAL A 253 22.18 -8.17 26.88
C VAL A 253 20.83 -8.75 27.32
N GLY A 254 20.45 -8.55 28.59
CA GLY A 254 19.14 -8.95 29.11
C GLY A 254 17.99 -8.21 28.43
N THR A 255 18.15 -6.92 28.14
CA THR A 255 17.16 -6.13 27.41
C THR A 255 16.96 -6.66 25.99
N TYR A 256 18.06 -6.92 25.27
CA TYR A 256 17.98 -7.49 23.93
C TYR A 256 17.32 -8.87 23.93
N LEU A 257 17.68 -9.75 24.88
CA LEU A 257 17.08 -11.08 25.03
C LEU A 257 15.56 -11.02 25.18
N LEU A 258 15.06 -10.15 26.06
CA LEU A 258 13.62 -10.00 26.32
C LEU A 258 12.88 -9.37 25.14
N LEU A 259 13.44 -8.31 24.54
CA LEU A 259 12.82 -7.60 23.43
C LEU A 259 12.80 -8.43 22.14
N ALA A 260 13.83 -9.23 21.88
CA ALA A 260 13.90 -10.07 20.67
C ALA A 260 12.69 -11.00 20.56
N ARG A 261 12.20 -11.53 21.70
CA ARG A 261 10.99 -12.35 21.76
C ARG A 261 9.69 -11.53 21.84
N LYS A 262 9.63 -10.49 22.68
CA LYS A 262 8.36 -9.82 23.04
C LYS A 262 8.03 -8.54 22.24
N ALA A 263 9.04 -7.81 21.77
CA ALA A 263 8.87 -6.56 21.03
C ALA A 263 10.05 -6.30 20.07
N PRO A 264 10.27 -7.17 19.06
CA PRO A 264 11.40 -7.08 18.14
C PRO A 264 11.41 -5.79 17.31
N GLU A 265 10.27 -5.11 17.17
CA GLU A 265 10.17 -3.77 16.56
C GLU A 265 11.06 -2.72 17.26
N LEU A 266 11.35 -2.90 18.55
CA LEU A 266 12.22 -2.02 19.33
C LEU A 266 13.71 -2.34 19.17
N LEU A 267 14.05 -3.41 18.44
CA LEU A 267 15.44 -3.82 18.12
C LEU A 267 15.82 -3.55 16.67
N ILE A 268 14.91 -2.97 15.88
CA ILE A 268 15.17 -2.57 14.50
C ILE A 268 16.34 -1.59 14.47
N LYS A 269 17.25 -1.80 13.51
CA LYS A 269 18.40 -0.93 13.33
C LYS A 269 17.98 0.38 12.66
N ASP A 270 18.68 1.45 13.00
CA ASP A 270 18.50 2.77 12.40
C ASP A 270 17.06 3.30 12.57
N LEU A 271 16.47 3.09 13.76
CA LEU A 271 15.17 3.67 14.10
C LEU A 271 15.26 5.20 14.12
N PRO A 272 14.44 5.90 13.35
CA PRO A 272 14.52 7.34 13.30
C PRO A 272 13.98 8.03 14.57
N ALA A 273 14.53 9.19 14.91
CA ALA A 273 14.22 9.87 16.19
C ALA A 273 12.78 10.42 16.28
N ASN A 274 12.21 10.87 15.17
CA ASN A 274 10.81 11.31 15.06
C ASN A 274 9.82 10.13 14.96
N LEU A 275 10.28 8.87 14.85
CA LEU A 275 9.40 7.71 14.96
C LEU A 275 9.02 7.55 16.43
N THR A 276 7.96 8.25 16.83
CA THR A 276 7.51 8.27 18.22
C THR A 276 6.60 7.08 18.53
N TYR A 277 6.69 6.59 19.76
CA TYR A 277 5.89 5.46 20.22
C TYR A 277 4.39 5.80 20.18
N GLY A 278 3.61 4.95 19.50
CA GLY A 278 2.18 5.16 19.30
C GLY A 278 1.80 6.16 18.21
N SER A 279 2.76 6.64 17.40
CA SER A 279 2.48 7.36 16.15
C SER A 279 1.93 6.43 15.07
N PRO A 280 1.29 6.95 14.02
CA PRO A 280 0.90 6.14 12.87
C PRO A 280 2.08 5.44 12.16
N ALA A 281 3.25 6.07 12.13
CA ALA A 281 4.46 5.44 11.60
C ALA A 281 4.90 4.24 12.45
N TRP A 282 4.81 4.36 13.79
CA TRP A 282 5.07 3.26 14.72
C TRP A 282 4.05 2.11 14.57
N VAL A 283 2.77 2.41 14.30
CA VAL A 283 1.74 1.38 14.03
C VAL A 283 2.14 0.55 12.81
N ASN A 284 2.48 1.21 11.71
CA ASN A 284 2.88 0.54 10.48
C ASN A 284 4.16 -0.31 10.68
N LEU A 285 5.15 0.24 11.39
CA LEU A 285 6.37 -0.48 11.74
C LEU A 285 6.08 -1.71 12.61
N SER A 286 5.20 -1.59 13.60
CA SER A 286 4.85 -2.70 14.51
C SER A 286 4.12 -3.82 13.76
N ILE A 287 3.21 -3.47 12.84
CA ILE A 287 2.54 -4.44 11.97
C ILE A 287 3.54 -5.17 11.08
N ALA A 288 4.44 -4.41 10.44
CA ALA A 288 5.49 -4.93 9.58
C ALA A 288 6.40 -5.91 10.34
N ALA A 289 6.93 -5.48 11.49
CA ALA A 289 7.81 -6.28 12.32
C ALA A 289 7.14 -7.59 12.79
N ALA A 290 5.91 -7.50 13.31
CA ALA A 290 5.16 -8.67 13.75
C ALA A 290 4.88 -9.67 12.62
N THR A 291 4.57 -9.17 11.42
CA THR A 291 4.32 -10.01 10.24
C THR A 291 5.59 -10.74 9.80
N ILE A 292 6.73 -10.04 9.75
CA ILE A 292 8.03 -10.63 9.39
C ILE A 292 8.47 -11.66 10.43
N GLU A 293 8.31 -11.37 11.72
CA GLU A 293 8.69 -12.26 12.82
C GLU A 293 7.83 -13.52 12.89
N ALA A 294 6.55 -13.44 12.52
CA ALA A 294 5.70 -14.62 12.45
C ALA A 294 6.21 -15.65 11.42
N GLN A 295 6.71 -15.16 10.28
CA GLN A 295 7.25 -16.00 9.20
C GLN A 295 8.69 -16.43 9.47
N THR A 296 9.53 -15.50 9.92
CA THR A 296 10.97 -15.68 10.11
C THR A 296 11.40 -15.13 11.47
N PRO A 297 11.16 -15.89 12.57
CA PRO A 297 11.50 -15.44 13.91
C PRO A 297 12.99 -15.08 14.08
N GLY A 298 13.27 -13.93 14.69
CA GLY A 298 14.61 -13.40 14.94
C GLY A 298 15.25 -12.66 13.76
N LYS A 299 14.49 -12.40 12.69
CA LYS A 299 14.99 -11.69 11.52
C LYS A 299 14.94 -10.18 11.71
N VAL A 300 13.91 -9.64 12.36
CA VAL A 300 13.69 -8.20 12.50
C VAL A 300 14.83 -7.46 13.22
N PRO A 301 15.42 -7.98 14.32
CA PRO A 301 16.57 -7.34 14.96
C PRO A 301 17.80 -7.18 14.06
N SER A 302 17.88 -7.95 12.97
CA SER A 302 18.98 -7.84 11.99
C SER A 302 18.73 -6.77 10.91
N MET A 303 17.48 -6.30 10.78
CA MET A 303 17.00 -5.44 9.70
C MET A 303 17.03 -3.96 10.09
N THR A 304 17.26 -3.09 9.10
CA THR A 304 17.08 -1.65 9.27
C THR A 304 15.61 -1.26 9.14
N PHE A 305 15.23 -0.06 9.62
CA PHE A 305 13.89 0.50 9.43
C PHE A 305 13.41 0.38 7.97
N ALA A 306 14.25 0.79 7.01
CA ALA A 306 13.92 0.73 5.59
C ALA A 306 13.69 -0.71 5.11
N GLN A 307 14.53 -1.66 5.53
CA GLN A 307 14.37 -3.07 5.15
C GLN A 307 13.06 -3.67 5.68
N VAL A 308 12.66 -3.32 6.91
CA VAL A 308 11.40 -3.79 7.51
C VAL A 308 10.20 -3.26 6.73
N MET A 309 10.18 -1.96 6.43
CA MET A 309 9.08 -1.35 5.69
C MET A 309 8.99 -1.85 4.23
N LEU A 310 10.12 -2.18 3.60
CA LEU A 310 10.15 -2.82 2.28
C LEU A 310 9.55 -4.23 2.31
N LYS A 311 10.02 -5.06 3.26
CA LYS A 311 9.63 -6.48 3.33
C LYS A 311 8.17 -6.68 3.69
N ALA A 312 7.60 -5.77 4.48
CA ALA A 312 6.20 -5.80 4.92
C ALA A 312 5.18 -5.91 3.78
N LYS A 313 5.46 -5.29 2.62
CA LYS A 313 4.59 -5.30 1.45
C LYS A 313 4.43 -6.71 0.87
N ASP A 314 5.50 -7.49 0.88
CA ASP A 314 5.51 -8.86 0.35
C ASP A 314 4.93 -9.86 1.36
N THR A 315 5.24 -9.69 2.64
CA THR A 315 4.86 -10.65 3.70
C THR A 315 3.42 -10.49 4.19
N GLY A 316 2.86 -9.27 4.16
CA GLY A 316 1.48 -9.00 4.62
C GLY A 316 0.39 -9.65 3.77
N GLN A 317 0.71 -10.08 2.55
CA GLN A 317 -0.21 -10.75 1.63
C GLN A 317 -0.15 -12.28 1.74
N GLU A 318 0.91 -12.82 2.33
CA GLU A 318 1.13 -14.26 2.47
C GLU A 318 0.44 -14.86 3.70
N ASP A 319 0.31 -14.08 4.79
CA ASP A 319 -0.33 -14.52 6.05
C ASP A 319 -1.28 -13.45 6.61
N LEU A 320 -2.48 -13.37 6.02
CA LEU A 320 -3.49 -12.35 6.37
C LEU A 320 -3.97 -12.45 7.83
N ALA A 321 -4.00 -13.65 8.42
CA ALA A 321 -4.49 -13.82 9.79
C ALA A 321 -3.52 -13.21 10.80
N VAL A 322 -2.22 -13.47 10.63
CA VAL A 322 -1.14 -12.83 11.41
C VAL A 322 -1.17 -11.32 11.22
N THR A 323 -1.32 -10.85 9.98
CA THR A 323 -1.35 -9.41 9.67
C THR A 323 -2.54 -8.72 10.34
N GLN A 324 -3.73 -9.32 10.32
CA GLN A 324 -4.92 -8.79 11.00
C GLN A 324 -4.76 -8.77 12.52
N GLN A 325 -4.12 -9.79 13.10
CA GLN A 325 -3.80 -9.81 14.53
C GLN A 325 -2.82 -8.70 14.91
N ALA A 326 -1.77 -8.51 14.11
CA ALA A 326 -0.80 -7.45 14.30
C ALA A 326 -1.46 -6.06 14.18
N GLN A 327 -2.36 -5.87 13.22
CA GLN A 327 -3.17 -4.66 13.06
C GLN A 327 -4.03 -4.37 14.29
N ALA A 328 -4.76 -5.37 14.80
CA ALA A 328 -5.58 -5.21 16.00
C ALA A 328 -4.73 -4.82 17.22
N ALA A 329 -3.57 -5.45 17.42
CA ALA A 329 -2.68 -5.15 18.53
C ALA A 329 -2.09 -3.74 18.44
N ALA A 330 -1.57 -3.35 17.27
CA ALA A 330 -0.98 -2.03 17.05
C ALA A 330 -2.02 -0.91 17.14
N LEU A 331 -3.22 -1.12 16.58
CA LEU A 331 -4.32 -0.17 16.68
C LEU A 331 -4.75 0.04 18.12
N ARG A 332 -4.89 -1.01 18.95
CA ARG A 332 -5.23 -0.82 20.37
C ARG A 332 -4.24 0.08 21.09
N THR A 333 -2.93 -0.16 20.94
CA THR A 333 -1.91 0.71 21.53
C THR A 333 -2.04 2.14 21.03
N TRP A 334 -2.22 2.33 19.71
CA TRP A 334 -2.45 3.66 19.14
C TRP A 334 -3.71 4.32 19.69
N GLY A 335 -4.80 3.58 19.88
CA GLY A 335 -6.07 4.08 20.41
C GLY A 335 -5.94 4.61 21.84
N VAL A 336 -5.19 3.92 22.70
CA VAL A 336 -4.89 4.38 24.07
C VAL A 336 -3.99 5.62 24.02
N VAL A 337 -2.89 5.56 23.25
CA VAL A 337 -1.92 6.66 23.13
C VAL A 337 -2.58 7.94 22.62
N ASN A 338 -3.57 7.85 21.75
CA ASN A 338 -4.25 9.00 21.14
C ASN A 338 -5.61 9.31 21.78
N GLY A 339 -5.92 8.77 22.97
CA GLY A 339 -7.15 9.11 23.70
C GLY A 339 -8.45 8.67 23.01
N VAL A 340 -8.37 7.74 22.05
CA VAL A 340 -9.53 7.13 21.38
C VAL A 340 -10.12 6.01 22.23
N LEU A 341 -9.27 5.29 22.97
CA LEU A 341 -9.66 4.28 23.96
C LEU A 341 -9.17 4.67 25.36
N SER A 342 -9.95 4.31 26.38
CA SER A 342 -9.41 4.15 27.74
C SER A 342 -8.59 2.86 27.89
N GLU A 343 -7.79 2.76 28.94
CA GLU A 343 -7.07 1.52 29.28
C GLU A 343 -8.04 0.34 29.51
N ASP A 344 -9.18 0.59 30.17
CA ASP A 344 -10.24 -0.40 30.36
C ASP A 344 -10.88 -0.86 29.05
N GLU A 345 -11.14 0.06 28.11
CA GLU A 345 -11.64 -0.30 26.78
C GLU A 345 -10.62 -1.18 26.04
N ALA A 346 -9.35 -0.82 26.07
CA ALA A 346 -8.28 -1.60 25.45
C ALA A 346 -8.09 -2.99 26.08
N ALA A 347 -8.33 -3.14 27.39
CA ALA A 347 -8.19 -4.39 28.13
C ALA A 347 -9.34 -5.39 27.93
N ARG A 348 -10.49 -4.99 27.38
CA ARG A 348 -11.68 -5.86 27.21
C ARG A 348 -11.68 -6.70 25.92
N TYR A 349 -10.75 -6.46 25.00
CA TYR A 349 -10.57 -7.25 23.75
C TYR A 349 -11.88 -7.52 22.97
N ASN A 350 -12.71 -6.50 22.76
CA ASN A 350 -13.95 -6.63 21.99
C ASN A 350 -13.85 -6.01 20.57
N THR A 351 -14.78 -6.41 19.70
CA THR A 351 -14.86 -5.93 18.30
C THR A 351 -15.14 -4.44 18.21
N SER A 352 -16.08 -3.91 19.00
CA SER A 352 -16.53 -2.53 18.89
C SER A 352 -15.41 -1.53 19.18
N ASP A 353 -14.54 -1.84 20.15
CA ASP A 353 -13.42 -0.98 20.53
C ASP A 353 -12.33 -0.98 19.44
N ILE A 354 -12.10 -2.13 18.79
CA ILE A 354 -11.19 -2.23 17.63
C ILE A 354 -11.74 -1.45 16.42
N GLU A 355 -13.04 -1.56 16.12
CA GLU A 355 -13.69 -0.83 15.03
C GLU A 355 -13.69 0.68 15.25
N LYS A 356 -13.96 1.12 16.50
CA LYS A 356 -13.89 2.53 16.93
C LYS A 356 -12.50 3.10 16.64
N VAL A 357 -11.45 2.39 17.05
CA VAL A 357 -10.08 2.83 16.83
C VAL A 357 -9.68 2.79 15.37
N ARG A 358 -10.03 1.74 14.63
CA ARG A 358 -9.75 1.67 13.20
C ARG A 358 -10.38 2.83 12.43
N SER A 359 -11.64 3.15 12.74
CA SER A 359 -12.36 4.25 12.13
C SER A 359 -11.68 5.59 12.40
N ALA A 360 -11.27 5.83 13.66
CA ALA A 360 -10.51 7.03 14.01
C ALA A 360 -9.13 7.10 13.32
N PHE A 361 -8.41 5.97 13.25
CA PHE A 361 -7.12 5.87 12.59
C PHE A 361 -7.22 6.17 11.08
N ASN A 362 -8.21 5.57 10.41
CA ASN A 362 -8.44 5.77 8.98
C ASN A 362 -8.90 7.21 8.69
N LEU A 363 -9.77 7.78 9.52
CA LEU A 363 -10.18 9.19 9.40
C LEU A 363 -8.97 10.14 9.50
N GLN A 364 -8.06 9.89 10.44
CA GLN A 364 -6.82 10.65 10.56
C GLN A 364 -5.87 10.39 9.38
N ALA A 365 -5.83 9.18 8.83
CA ALA A 365 -5.05 8.87 7.64
C ALA A 365 -5.57 9.64 6.41
N ASP A 366 -6.88 9.62 6.17
CA ASP A 366 -7.52 10.33 5.04
C ASP A 366 -7.32 11.84 5.14
N ALA A 367 -7.54 12.41 6.33
CA ALA A 367 -7.34 13.84 6.57
C ALA A 367 -5.89 14.28 6.29
N ARG A 368 -4.90 13.44 6.64
CA ARG A 368 -3.50 13.75 6.35
C ARG A 368 -3.20 13.70 4.85
N VAL A 369 -3.73 12.70 4.13
CA VAL A 369 -3.56 12.60 2.66
C VAL A 369 -4.15 13.83 1.98
N GLU A 370 -5.38 14.19 2.36
CA GLU A 370 -6.04 15.38 1.83
C GLU A 370 -5.27 16.67 2.17
N ALA A 371 -4.76 16.77 3.40
CA ALA A 371 -3.97 17.92 3.84
C ALA A 371 -2.67 18.10 3.05
N SER A 372 -2.05 17.00 2.63
CA SER A 372 -0.87 17.06 1.76
C SER A 372 -1.19 17.71 0.41
N ASP A 373 -2.27 17.28 -0.24
CA ASP A 373 -2.73 17.85 -1.52
C ASP A 373 -3.13 19.33 -1.36
N GLN A 374 -3.77 19.65 -0.25
CA GLN A 374 -4.23 21.00 0.11
C GLN A 374 -3.08 21.99 0.36
N ILE A 375 -2.02 21.58 1.06
CA ILE A 375 -0.81 22.40 1.28
C ILE A 375 -0.11 22.71 -0.05
N GLU A 376 -0.13 21.75 -0.98
CA GLU A 376 0.49 21.89 -2.30
C GLU A 376 -0.42 22.56 -3.33
N ALA A 377 -1.61 23.06 -2.93
CA ALA A 377 -2.56 23.66 -3.87
C ALA A 377 -1.92 24.79 -4.69
N THR A 378 -1.80 24.56 -6.00
CA THR A 378 -1.14 25.50 -6.91
C THR A 378 -1.85 26.85 -6.92
N ILE A 379 -1.08 27.93 -6.71
CA ILE A 379 -1.59 29.29 -6.86
C ILE A 379 -1.84 29.55 -8.36
N PRO A 380 -3.05 29.97 -8.77
CA PRO A 380 -3.37 30.17 -10.18
C PRO A 380 -2.53 31.30 -10.79
N SER A 381 -2.35 31.26 -12.11
CA SER A 381 -1.69 32.32 -12.88
C SER A 381 -2.70 33.07 -13.72
N ARG A 382 -2.91 34.35 -13.39
CA ARG A 382 -3.80 35.25 -14.17
C ARG A 382 -3.37 35.34 -15.64
N LYS A 383 -2.06 35.29 -15.91
CA LYS A 383 -1.49 35.26 -17.27
C LYS A 383 -1.88 33.98 -18.01
N GLU A 384 -1.73 32.82 -17.37
CA GLU A 384 -2.07 31.53 -17.99
C GLU A 384 -3.56 31.43 -18.30
N ILE A 385 -4.43 31.85 -17.37
CA ILE A 385 -5.89 31.91 -17.57
C ILE A 385 -6.23 32.83 -18.73
N ALA A 386 -5.63 34.03 -18.79
CA ALA A 386 -5.86 34.97 -19.88
C ALA A 386 -5.40 34.42 -21.24
N LEU A 387 -4.20 33.84 -21.31
CA LEU A 387 -3.68 33.23 -22.53
C LEU A 387 -4.56 32.07 -23.01
N ALA A 388 -5.04 31.22 -22.11
CA ALA A 388 -5.94 30.12 -22.45
C ALA A 388 -7.24 30.65 -23.10
N LYS A 389 -7.88 31.64 -22.49
CA LYS A 389 -9.12 32.25 -23.03
C LYS A 389 -8.89 33.00 -24.34
N LEU A 390 -7.74 33.66 -24.48
CA LEU A 390 -7.36 34.35 -25.72
C LEU A 390 -7.12 33.36 -26.86
N LYS A 391 -6.37 32.28 -26.61
CA LYS A 391 -6.15 31.20 -27.59
C LYS A 391 -7.46 30.54 -28.02
N GLU A 392 -8.33 30.24 -27.06
CA GLU A 392 -9.65 29.64 -27.32
C GLU A 392 -10.50 30.54 -28.25
N ARG A 393 -10.51 31.85 -28.02
CA ARG A 393 -11.36 32.78 -28.77
C ARG A 393 -10.77 33.22 -30.11
N PHE A 394 -9.46 33.42 -30.17
CA PHE A 394 -8.79 34.07 -31.29
C PHE A 394 -7.84 33.16 -32.08
N GLY A 395 -7.57 31.93 -31.60
CA GLY A 395 -6.65 30.98 -32.22
C GLY A 395 -5.21 31.15 -31.73
N GLU A 396 -4.38 30.12 -31.89
CA GLU A 396 -3.04 30.08 -31.27
C GLU A 396 -2.00 31.02 -31.91
N ASN A 397 -2.19 31.42 -33.17
CA ASN A 397 -1.18 32.17 -33.95
C ASN A 397 -1.30 33.70 -33.81
N VAL A 398 -2.11 34.18 -32.86
CA VAL A 398 -2.32 35.62 -32.64
C VAL A 398 -1.26 36.14 -31.66
N PRO A 399 -0.65 37.31 -31.93
CA PRO A 399 0.41 37.87 -31.08
C PRO A 399 -0.15 38.46 -29.78
N PHE A 400 -0.58 37.61 -28.84
CA PHE A 400 -1.30 38.01 -27.63
C PHE A 400 -0.51 38.90 -26.67
N GLU A 401 0.82 38.75 -26.63
CA GLU A 401 1.70 39.47 -25.71
C GLU A 401 2.32 40.73 -26.35
N GLU A 402 2.22 40.90 -27.67
CA GLU A 402 2.77 42.07 -28.35
C GLU A 402 1.91 43.31 -28.07
N LYS A 403 2.54 44.41 -27.67
CA LYS A 403 1.86 45.67 -27.32
C LYS A 403 1.48 46.46 -28.58
N LEU A 404 0.38 46.04 -29.22
CA LEU A 404 -0.05 46.53 -30.53
C LEU A 404 -1.39 47.28 -30.53
N LEU A 405 -2.04 47.43 -29.37
CA LEU A 405 -3.32 48.13 -29.23
C LEU A 405 -3.20 49.44 -28.47
N THR A 406 -3.97 50.44 -28.88
CA THR A 406 -4.14 51.73 -28.19
C THR A 406 -5.62 52.05 -28.02
N VAL A 407 -5.97 52.89 -27.04
CA VAL A 407 -7.36 53.31 -26.83
C VAL A 407 -7.76 54.34 -27.90
N ARG A 408 -8.89 54.11 -28.57
CA ARG A 408 -9.45 54.97 -29.62
C ARG A 408 -10.09 56.21 -28.97
N ASN A 409 -9.63 57.39 -29.38
CA ASN A 409 -10.05 58.71 -28.86
C ASN A 409 -9.82 58.90 -27.35
N THR A 410 -8.61 59.32 -26.98
CA THR A 410 -8.31 59.81 -25.63
C THR A 410 -8.63 61.31 -25.53
N THR A 411 -9.90 61.70 -25.45
CA THR A 411 -10.25 63.05 -24.96
C THR A 411 -10.04 63.10 -23.46
N GLN A 412 -8.78 63.20 -23.04
CA GLN A 412 -8.37 63.23 -21.65
C GLN A 412 -7.92 64.64 -21.31
N ALA A 413 -8.52 65.25 -20.28
CA ALA A 413 -8.12 66.58 -19.83
C ALA A 413 -6.65 66.55 -19.37
N TYR A 414 -5.86 67.56 -19.76
CA TYR A 414 -4.40 67.65 -19.58
C TYR A 414 -3.93 67.61 -18.10
N ALA A 415 -4.86 67.67 -17.14
CA ALA A 415 -4.58 67.64 -15.71
C ALA A 415 -5.56 66.70 -14.98
N GLN A 416 -5.24 65.40 -14.96
CA GLN A 416 -5.85 64.41 -14.07
C GLN A 416 -4.73 63.81 -13.20
N PRO A 417 -4.94 63.60 -11.89
CA PRO A 417 -3.95 62.95 -11.03
C PRO A 417 -3.55 61.58 -11.60
N LEU A 418 -2.27 61.22 -11.48
CA LEU A 418 -1.77 59.91 -11.94
C LEU A 418 -2.56 58.73 -11.34
N TYR A 419 -3.17 58.92 -10.16
CA TYR A 419 -3.90 57.93 -9.37
C TYR A 419 -5.43 57.93 -9.56
N ASP A 420 -5.98 58.61 -10.57
CA ASP A 420 -7.44 58.55 -10.85
C ASP A 420 -7.84 57.16 -11.39
N PRO A 421 -8.68 56.37 -10.69
CA PRO A 421 -9.13 55.05 -11.15
C PRO A 421 -9.99 55.10 -12.43
N ASN A 422 -10.46 56.28 -12.86
CA ASN A 422 -11.19 56.48 -14.11
C ASN A 422 -10.28 56.88 -15.29
N ARG A 423 -8.97 56.98 -15.08
CA ARG A 423 -8.00 57.37 -16.11
C ARG A 423 -7.95 56.30 -17.22
N ALA A 424 -8.20 56.70 -18.47
CA ALA A 424 -8.01 55.81 -19.61
C ALA A 424 -6.56 55.29 -19.66
N PRO A 425 -6.34 53.99 -19.97
CA PRO A 425 -5.01 53.40 -20.06
C PRO A 425 -4.13 54.14 -21.08
N ALA A 426 -2.95 54.59 -20.64
CA ALA A 426 -2.02 55.32 -21.49
C ALA A 426 -0.97 54.38 -22.11
N GLY A 427 -0.63 54.61 -23.38
CA GLY A 427 0.38 53.84 -24.11
C GLY A 427 -0.15 52.58 -24.81
N ARG A 428 0.77 51.79 -25.40
CA ARG A 428 0.43 50.56 -26.11
C ARG A 428 0.22 49.39 -25.14
N HIS A 429 -0.82 48.60 -25.40
CA HIS A 429 -1.21 47.42 -24.63
C HIS A 429 -1.28 46.20 -25.54
N SER A 430 -1.14 45.02 -24.95
CA SER A 430 -1.33 43.74 -25.63
C SER A 430 -2.76 43.21 -25.41
N LEU A 431 -3.21 42.24 -26.22
CA LEU A 431 -4.48 41.54 -25.97
C LEU A 431 -4.47 40.85 -24.59
N LEU A 432 -3.29 40.37 -24.17
CA LEU A 432 -3.05 39.81 -22.85
C LEU A 432 -3.26 40.84 -21.74
N ASP A 433 -2.70 42.05 -21.87
CA ASP A 433 -2.92 43.14 -20.88
C ASP A 433 -4.42 43.47 -20.74
N ILE A 434 -5.14 43.54 -21.87
CA ILE A 434 -6.58 43.84 -21.90
C ILE A 434 -7.39 42.75 -21.21
N ALA A 435 -7.11 41.48 -21.54
CA ALA A 435 -7.80 40.33 -20.98
C ALA A 435 -7.50 40.17 -19.48
N MET A 436 -6.24 40.31 -19.06
CA MET A 436 -5.86 40.24 -17.65
C MET A 436 -6.52 41.35 -16.84
N SER A 437 -6.32 42.62 -17.22
CA SER A 437 -6.81 43.78 -16.45
C SER A 437 -8.31 44.05 -16.63
N GLY A 438 -9.00 43.30 -17.48
CA GLY A 438 -10.43 43.47 -17.71
C GLY A 438 -10.79 44.79 -18.40
N LEU A 439 -9.89 45.34 -19.21
CA LEU A 439 -10.01 46.68 -19.83
C LEU A 439 -10.89 46.72 -21.09
N HIS A 440 -11.84 45.79 -21.20
CA HIS A 440 -12.72 45.60 -22.35
C HIS A 440 -13.72 46.75 -22.57
N GLN A 441 -13.95 47.58 -21.55
CA GLN A 441 -14.83 48.75 -21.62
C GLN A 441 -14.27 49.88 -22.50
N TYR A 442 -12.96 49.90 -22.75
CA TYR A 442 -12.34 50.86 -23.65
C TYR A 442 -12.44 50.39 -25.10
N GLN A 443 -12.62 51.33 -26.02
CA GLN A 443 -12.52 51.02 -27.45
C GLN A 443 -11.05 50.94 -27.83
N TRP A 444 -10.62 49.77 -28.30
CA TRP A 444 -9.23 49.53 -28.70
C TRP A 444 -9.09 49.60 -30.23
N GLU A 445 -8.00 50.18 -30.70
CA GLU A 445 -7.62 50.21 -32.11
C GLU A 445 -6.20 49.67 -32.31
N THR A 446 -5.96 49.09 -33.48
CA THR A 446 -4.67 48.57 -33.91
C THR A 446 -4.54 48.69 -35.42
N THR A 447 -3.31 48.77 -35.91
CA THR A 447 -2.97 48.75 -37.35
C THR A 447 -2.37 47.40 -37.78
N ASP A 448 -2.26 46.44 -36.85
CA ASP A 448 -1.71 45.11 -37.15
C ASP A 448 -2.82 44.18 -37.66
N ASP A 449 -2.72 43.80 -38.94
CA ASP A 449 -3.71 42.97 -39.62
C ASP A 449 -3.95 41.63 -38.91
N ARG A 450 -2.93 41.06 -38.24
CA ARG A 450 -3.05 39.79 -37.50
C ARG A 450 -4.06 39.91 -36.36
N ILE A 451 -4.09 41.05 -35.68
CA ILE A 451 -5.03 41.32 -34.57
C ILE A 451 -6.38 41.79 -35.11
N VAL A 452 -6.38 42.64 -36.14
CA VAL A 452 -7.63 43.12 -36.78
C VAL A 452 -8.45 41.95 -37.30
N ASP A 453 -7.83 41.01 -38.01
CA ASP A 453 -8.53 39.84 -38.56
C ASP A 453 -8.98 38.88 -37.46
N ALA A 454 -8.13 38.62 -36.46
CA ALA A 454 -8.45 37.69 -35.38
C ALA A 454 -9.61 38.18 -34.49
N THR A 455 -9.72 39.50 -34.27
CA THR A 455 -10.70 40.11 -33.35
C THR A 455 -11.98 40.60 -34.02
N ARG A 456 -12.06 40.60 -35.36
CA ARG A 456 -13.21 41.09 -36.12
C ARG A 456 -14.51 40.40 -35.69
N GLY A 457 -15.48 41.19 -35.22
CA GLY A 457 -16.79 40.69 -34.79
C GLY A 457 -16.78 39.88 -33.48
N LYS A 458 -15.65 39.84 -32.75
CA LYS A 458 -15.50 39.08 -31.51
C LYS A 458 -15.28 40.02 -30.32
N SER A 459 -15.78 39.61 -29.15
CA SER A 459 -15.68 40.40 -27.91
C SER A 459 -14.32 40.27 -27.23
N LEU A 460 -13.78 41.41 -26.76
CA LEU A 460 -12.60 41.50 -25.87
C LEU A 460 -12.96 41.34 -24.38
N LYS A 461 -14.24 41.13 -24.05
CA LYS A 461 -14.65 40.86 -22.67
C LYS A 461 -14.27 39.44 -22.26
N PHE A 462 -13.44 39.33 -21.23
CA PHE A 462 -13.09 38.08 -20.59
C PHE A 462 -13.31 38.18 -19.09
N ASP A 463 -13.79 37.09 -18.52
CA ASP A 463 -13.96 36.82 -17.10
C ASP A 463 -12.66 36.29 -16.46
N VAL A 464 -11.50 36.82 -16.89
CA VAL A 464 -10.18 36.38 -16.37
C VAL A 464 -10.06 36.73 -14.89
N LYS A 465 -10.49 37.95 -14.52
CA LYS A 465 -10.38 38.43 -13.14
C LYS A 465 -11.24 37.59 -12.20
N GLU A 466 -12.50 37.36 -12.57
CA GLU A 466 -13.45 36.58 -11.77
C GLU A 466 -12.99 35.13 -11.60
N VAL A 467 -12.51 34.49 -12.67
CA VAL A 467 -11.97 33.12 -12.58
C VAL A 467 -10.68 33.08 -11.76
N PHE A 468 -9.77 34.02 -11.97
CA PHE A 468 -8.53 34.09 -11.19
C PHE A 468 -8.81 34.31 -9.70
N ASP A 469 -9.66 35.28 -9.35
CA ASP A 469 -9.99 35.60 -7.95
C ASP A 469 -10.66 34.38 -7.29
N ALA A 470 -11.57 33.68 -7.98
CA ALA A 470 -12.21 32.47 -7.47
C ALA A 470 -11.22 31.30 -7.27
N GLU A 471 -10.35 31.03 -8.27
CA GLU A 471 -9.33 29.98 -8.16
C GLU A 471 -8.29 30.30 -7.10
N LEU A 472 -7.94 31.58 -6.92
CA LEU A 472 -7.00 32.02 -5.90
C LEU A 472 -7.59 31.84 -4.52
N SER A 473 -8.83 32.31 -4.29
CA SER A 473 -9.53 32.10 -3.02
C SER A 473 -9.63 30.61 -2.67
N GLN A 474 -9.99 29.76 -3.62
CA GLN A 474 -10.03 28.31 -3.39
C GLN A 474 -8.65 27.74 -3.03
N ALA A 475 -7.60 28.12 -3.75
CA ALA A 475 -6.24 27.64 -3.45
C ALA A 475 -5.76 28.10 -2.06
N MET A 476 -6.13 29.32 -1.64
CA MET A 476 -5.82 29.84 -0.31
C MET A 476 -6.59 29.09 0.77
N ASP A 477 -7.89 28.84 0.58
CA ASP A 477 -8.72 28.09 1.52
C ASP A 477 -8.26 26.63 1.66
N ASP A 478 -7.89 25.99 0.55
CA ASP A 478 -7.30 24.65 0.57
C ASP A 478 -6.02 24.65 1.39
N ARG A 479 -5.08 25.59 1.13
CA ARG A 479 -3.85 25.70 1.92
C ARG A 479 -4.10 25.93 3.40
N LYS A 480 -5.07 26.79 3.78
CA LYS A 480 -5.46 27.00 5.18
C LYS A 480 -5.92 25.71 5.85
N LYS A 481 -6.77 24.92 5.18
CA LYS A 481 -7.26 23.61 5.69
C LYS A 481 -6.11 22.61 5.85
N GLY A 482 -5.22 22.56 4.87
CA GLY A 482 -4.05 21.67 4.91
C GLY A 482 -3.10 22.04 6.06
N ILE A 483 -2.81 23.32 6.23
CA ILE A 483 -2.00 23.84 7.35
C ILE A 483 -2.67 23.52 8.69
N ALA A 484 -3.97 23.77 8.83
CA ALA A 484 -4.69 23.46 10.07
C ALA A 484 -4.56 21.98 10.44
N THR A 485 -4.67 21.08 9.45
CA THR A 485 -4.48 19.64 9.66
C THR A 485 -3.04 19.27 10.03
N ALA A 486 -2.03 19.93 9.43
CA ALA A 486 -0.63 19.77 9.82
C ALA A 486 -0.40 20.16 11.29
N ILE A 487 -0.97 21.28 11.75
CA ILE A 487 -0.88 21.71 13.15
C ILE A 487 -1.52 20.69 14.10
N LYS A 488 -2.71 20.17 13.77
CA LYS A 488 -3.37 19.11 14.55
C LYS A 488 -2.49 17.86 14.65
N GLN A 489 -1.84 17.49 13.54
CA GLN A 489 -0.94 16.35 13.47
C GLN A 489 0.34 16.57 14.29
N MET A 490 0.90 17.79 14.31
CA MET A 490 2.05 18.15 15.14
C MET A 490 1.72 18.04 16.63
N ILE A 491 0.57 18.57 17.07
CA ILE A 491 0.13 18.46 18.47
C ILE A 491 -0.09 17.00 18.87
N THR A 492 -0.70 16.20 18.00
CA THR A 492 -0.98 14.78 18.29
C THR A 492 0.28 13.95 18.55
N GLN A 493 1.42 14.34 17.96
CA GLN A 493 2.71 13.66 18.11
C GLN A 493 3.50 14.06 19.36
N LEU A 494 3.05 15.08 20.09
CA LEU A 494 3.73 15.53 21.30
C LEU A 494 3.63 14.50 22.43
N PRO A 495 4.58 14.50 23.37
CA PRO A 495 4.43 13.81 24.64
C PRO A 495 3.10 14.14 25.31
N VAL A 496 2.51 13.15 25.99
CA VAL A 496 1.18 13.29 26.60
C VAL A 496 1.06 14.48 27.57
N GLU A 497 2.11 14.77 28.34
CA GLU A 497 2.18 15.93 29.24
C GLU A 497 2.01 17.26 28.48
N ASP A 498 2.59 17.36 27.28
CA ASP A 498 2.50 18.56 26.43
C ASP A 498 1.13 18.68 25.78
N ARG A 499 0.54 17.56 25.35
CA ARG A 499 -0.84 17.52 24.86
C ARG A 499 -1.82 17.96 25.94
N GLU A 500 -1.67 17.46 27.16
CA GLU A 500 -2.48 17.88 28.32
C GLU A 500 -2.34 19.38 28.60
N ASN A 501 -1.11 19.92 28.51
CA ASN A 501 -0.88 21.35 28.66
C ASN A 501 -1.61 22.18 27.60
N LEU A 502 -1.64 21.73 26.34
CA LEU A 502 -2.32 22.43 25.25
C LEU A 502 -3.85 22.25 25.30
N GLU A 503 -4.32 21.10 25.76
CA GLU A 503 -5.75 20.73 25.77
C GLU A 503 -6.49 21.27 27.00
N TYR A 504 -5.83 21.29 28.16
CA TYR A 504 -6.48 21.63 29.43
C TYR A 504 -5.94 22.91 30.08
N GLY A 505 -4.74 23.37 29.70
CA GLY A 505 -4.11 24.58 30.26
C GLY A 505 -4.65 25.87 29.67
N LYS A 506 -4.54 26.98 30.40
CA LYS A 506 -4.85 28.32 29.85
C LYS A 506 -3.82 28.69 28.79
N LEU A 507 -4.24 29.07 27.59
CA LEU A 507 -3.36 29.41 26.47
C LEU A 507 -3.33 30.91 26.20
N GLU A 508 -2.13 31.43 26.01
CA GLU A 508 -1.85 32.79 25.54
C GLU A 508 -0.92 32.70 24.33
N PHE A 509 -1.19 33.47 23.28
CA PHE A 509 -0.42 33.40 22.03
C PHE A 509 0.45 34.64 21.84
N TYR A 510 1.62 34.47 21.25
CA TYR A 510 2.55 35.54 20.94
C TYR A 510 3.14 35.37 19.54
N GLN A 511 3.29 36.47 18.82
CA GLN A 511 3.82 36.52 17.45
C GLN A 511 5.05 37.41 17.39
N ASN A 512 5.97 37.12 16.46
CA ASN A 512 7.25 37.82 16.36
C ASN A 512 7.61 38.13 14.90
N HIS A 513 6.76 38.92 14.26
CA HIS A 513 6.94 39.42 12.89
C HIS A 513 8.16 40.34 12.77
N THR A 514 8.73 40.45 11.56
CA THR A 514 9.81 41.41 11.29
C THR A 514 9.24 42.65 10.64
N TYR A 515 9.61 43.83 11.13
CA TYR A 515 9.20 45.12 10.57
C TYR A 515 10.41 45.94 10.14
N THR A 516 10.23 46.79 9.13
CA THR A 516 11.17 47.84 8.73
C THR A 516 10.69 49.17 9.31
N LEU A 517 11.57 49.92 9.96
CA LEU A 517 11.29 51.27 10.44
C LEU A 517 11.17 52.23 9.25
N ASP A 518 10.10 53.01 9.23
CA ASP A 518 9.86 54.00 8.19
C ASP A 518 10.77 55.23 8.40
N THR A 519 10.86 56.08 7.38
CA THR A 519 11.60 57.36 7.48
C THR A 519 10.90 58.39 8.38
N GLY A 520 9.67 58.12 8.81
CA GLY A 520 8.95 58.89 9.84
C GLY A 520 9.23 58.34 11.25
N PHE A 521 9.41 59.21 12.23
CA PHE A 521 9.93 58.90 13.58
C PHE A 521 9.17 57.83 14.41
N THR A 522 8.02 57.32 13.95
CA THR A 522 7.22 56.30 14.66
C THR A 522 6.65 55.18 13.77
N GLY A 523 6.82 55.24 12.45
CA GLY A 523 6.22 54.30 11.50
C GLY A 523 6.99 52.98 11.39
N ARG A 524 6.26 51.88 11.20
CA ARG A 524 6.81 50.55 10.91
C ARG A 524 6.00 49.91 9.80
N THR A 525 6.69 49.38 8.78
CA THR A 525 6.10 48.59 7.70
C THR A 525 6.48 47.12 7.89
N LEU A 526 5.52 46.20 7.76
CA LEU A 526 5.79 44.75 7.86
C LEU A 526 6.79 44.33 6.78
N ALA A 527 7.89 43.71 7.19
CA ALA A 527 8.98 43.29 6.31
C ALA A 527 8.90 41.79 5.98
N GLU A 528 8.57 40.97 6.97
CA GLU A 528 8.52 39.52 6.87
C GLU A 528 7.59 38.96 7.94
N LYS A 529 6.72 38.03 7.57
CA LYS A 529 5.90 37.27 8.52
C LYS A 529 6.72 36.13 9.11
N ASN A 530 6.55 35.88 10.40
CA ASN A 530 7.16 34.71 11.00
C ASN A 530 6.26 33.49 10.78
N HIS A 531 6.89 32.35 10.51
CA HIS A 531 6.23 31.04 10.38
C HIS A 531 6.13 30.31 11.73
N THR A 532 6.56 30.96 12.82
CA THR A 532 6.53 30.43 14.18
C THR A 532 5.51 31.14 15.06
N LEU A 533 4.66 30.37 15.74
CA LEU A 533 3.76 30.88 16.79
C LEU A 533 4.24 30.45 18.16
N LEU A 534 4.30 31.39 19.10
CA LEU A 534 4.61 31.09 20.50
C LEU A 534 3.31 30.90 21.29
N ILE A 535 3.21 29.81 22.05
CA ILE A 535 2.04 29.46 22.86
C ILE A 535 2.48 29.28 24.29
N LYS A 536 1.99 30.12 25.20
CA LYS A 536 2.19 29.95 26.64
C LYS A 536 1.01 29.19 27.22
N SER A 537 1.27 28.04 27.83
CA SER A 537 0.29 27.28 28.59
C SER A 537 0.53 27.46 30.10
N THR A 538 -0.56 27.65 30.87
CA THR A 538 -0.53 27.79 32.32
C THR A 538 -1.60 26.92 32.99
N GLY A 539 -1.22 26.17 34.04
CA GLY A 539 -2.14 25.67 35.07
C GLY A 539 -2.35 24.16 35.16
N VAL A 540 -1.91 23.36 34.17
CA VAL A 540 -2.00 21.89 34.20
C VAL A 540 -0.74 21.30 34.82
N ASN A 541 0.40 21.42 34.13
CA ASN A 541 1.71 20.96 34.62
C ASN A 541 2.65 22.15 34.90
N GLY A 542 2.11 23.27 35.40
CA GLY A 542 2.84 24.51 35.61
C GLY A 542 2.75 25.47 34.41
N GLN A 543 3.79 26.28 34.20
CA GLN A 543 3.90 27.21 33.08
C GLN A 543 4.90 26.65 32.05
N THR A 544 4.47 26.48 30.81
CA THR A 544 5.34 26.04 29.69
C THR A 544 5.10 26.94 28.49
N VAL A 545 6.17 27.32 27.79
CA VAL A 545 6.09 28.05 26.52
C VAL A 545 6.49 27.11 25.39
N TYR A 546 5.68 27.08 24.34
CA TYR A 546 5.90 26.29 23.14
C TYR A 546 6.21 27.21 21.97
N GLU A 547 7.19 26.84 21.15
CA GLU A 547 7.39 27.38 19.81
C GLU A 547 6.88 26.35 18.80
N MET A 548 5.86 26.74 18.03
CA MET A 548 5.28 25.94 16.97
C MET A 548 5.81 26.43 15.63
N ASP A 549 6.59 25.60 14.94
CA ASP A 549 7.26 25.93 13.68
C ASP A 549 6.72 25.00 12.57
N LEU A 550 5.93 25.57 11.65
CA LEU A 550 5.36 24.81 10.53
C LEU A 550 6.40 24.38 9.50
N LYS A 551 7.47 25.17 9.33
CA LYS A 551 8.53 24.89 8.35
C LYS A 551 9.37 23.69 8.77
N GLN A 552 9.68 23.59 10.06
CA GLN A 552 10.35 22.43 10.65
C GLN A 552 9.39 21.30 10.99
N GLY A 553 8.09 21.59 11.13
CA GLY A 553 7.09 20.61 11.53
C GLY A 553 7.17 20.21 12.99
N THR A 554 7.66 21.11 13.85
CA THR A 554 7.96 20.82 15.26
C THR A 554 7.19 21.72 16.22
N VAL A 555 6.90 21.19 17.40
CA VAL A 555 6.45 21.97 18.57
C VAL A 555 7.45 21.72 19.69
N ASN A 556 8.23 22.74 20.04
CA ASN A 556 9.32 22.62 21.00
C ASN A 556 9.01 23.42 22.27
N ARG A 557 9.33 22.87 23.45
CA ARG A 557 9.38 23.65 24.69
C ARG A 557 10.52 24.67 24.59
N VAL A 558 10.23 25.93 24.87
CA VAL A 558 11.22 27.01 24.90
C VAL A 558 11.21 27.72 26.26
N PRO A 559 12.33 28.34 26.68
CA PRO A 559 12.36 29.15 27.90
C PRO A 559 11.35 30.30 27.83
N ASP A 560 10.76 30.66 28.96
CA ASP A 560 9.83 31.79 29.06
C ASP A 560 10.49 33.15 28.74
N THR A 561 11.80 33.25 28.89
CA THR A 561 12.62 34.39 28.48
C THR A 561 12.47 34.72 27.01
N VAL A 562 12.11 33.75 26.16
CA VAL A 562 11.83 34.01 24.74
C VAL A 562 10.69 35.02 24.58
N LEU A 563 9.72 35.08 25.50
CA LEU A 563 8.61 36.04 25.43
C LEU A 563 9.01 37.48 25.78
N THR A 564 10.17 37.69 26.40
CA THR A 564 10.64 39.00 26.90
C THR A 564 11.98 39.43 26.32
N GLN A 565 12.66 38.57 25.56
CA GLN A 565 13.97 38.84 24.98
C GLN A 565 13.86 39.77 23.77
N GLU A 566 14.30 41.02 23.91
CA GLU A 566 14.47 41.94 22.79
C GLU A 566 15.58 41.44 21.85
N ARG A 567 15.23 41.02 20.62
CA ARG A 567 16.22 40.70 19.58
C ARG A 567 16.86 41.99 19.08
N GLY A 568 18.20 42.02 19.00
CA GLY A 568 18.98 43.19 18.62
C GLY A 568 18.55 43.81 17.27
N ARG A 569 18.54 45.13 17.19
CA ARG A 569 18.23 45.88 15.96
C ARG A 569 19.27 45.59 14.88
N ASN A 570 18.82 45.16 13.70
CA ASN A 570 19.68 45.06 12.52
C ASN A 570 19.30 46.15 11.51
N ALA A 571 20.11 47.21 11.44
CA ALA A 571 19.86 48.39 10.60
C ALA A 571 18.45 49.01 10.85
N ASN A 572 17.58 49.03 9.85
CA ASN A 572 16.21 49.51 9.96
C ASN A 572 15.20 48.39 10.31
N ARG A 573 15.61 47.16 10.59
CA ARG A 573 14.71 46.06 10.97
C ARG A 573 14.52 45.95 12.49
N VAL A 574 13.30 45.68 12.91
CA VAL A 574 12.89 45.41 14.30
C VAL A 574 12.09 44.11 14.37
N TYR A 575 12.21 43.40 15.50
CA TYR A 575 11.67 42.05 15.72
C TYR A 575 10.86 41.99 17.03
N PRO A 576 9.74 42.73 17.15
CA PRO A 576 8.94 42.76 18.37
C PRO A 576 8.32 41.39 18.67
N ILE A 577 8.06 41.11 19.95
CA ILE A 577 7.26 39.97 20.39
C ILE A 577 5.97 40.53 20.95
N GLU A 578 4.85 40.19 20.32
CA GLU A 578 3.57 40.83 20.56
C GLU A 578 2.53 39.79 20.96
N ALA A 579 1.68 40.13 21.94
CA ALA A 579 0.55 39.29 22.28
C ALA A 579 -0.42 39.21 21.10
N PHE A 580 -0.78 38.00 20.71
CA PHE A 580 -1.71 37.70 19.63
C PHE A 580 -3.02 37.18 20.22
N THR A 581 -4.13 37.84 19.87
CA THR A 581 -5.47 37.38 20.25
C THR A 581 -6.21 36.94 18.99
N PRO A 582 -6.43 35.62 18.81
CA PRO A 582 -7.18 35.12 17.67
C PRO A 582 -8.59 35.72 17.61
N THR A 583 -9.05 36.04 16.42
CA THR A 583 -10.37 36.62 16.15
C THR A 583 -11.39 35.53 15.78
N GLY A 584 -12.69 35.81 15.92
CA GLY A 584 -13.75 34.84 15.60
C GLY A 584 -13.91 33.68 16.59
N MET A 585 -13.12 33.66 17.68
CA MET A 585 -13.19 32.65 18.74
C MET A 585 -13.49 33.30 20.09
N ALA A 586 -14.32 32.66 20.91
CA ALA A 586 -14.57 33.15 22.26
C ALA A 586 -13.32 32.99 23.14
N LYS A 587 -12.95 34.01 23.93
CA LYS A 587 -11.77 33.94 24.82
C LYS A 587 -11.80 32.75 25.78
N THR A 588 -13.01 32.32 26.18
CA THR A 588 -13.24 31.13 27.01
C THR A 588 -12.71 29.83 26.39
N VAL A 589 -12.59 29.76 25.04
CA VAL A 589 -12.02 28.61 24.31
C VAL A 589 -10.57 28.38 24.66
N PHE A 590 -9.83 29.38 25.16
CA PHE A 590 -8.43 29.28 25.55
C PHE A 590 -8.20 29.41 27.07
N GLU A 591 -9.26 29.56 27.86
CA GLU A 591 -9.14 29.51 29.32
C GLU A 591 -8.86 28.07 29.80
N GLN A 592 -8.43 27.95 31.05
CA GLN A 592 -8.15 26.65 31.67
C GLN A 592 -9.44 25.81 31.78
N ASN A 593 -9.38 24.55 31.37
CA ASN A 593 -10.51 23.63 31.46
C ASN A 593 -10.55 22.99 32.87
N LYS A 594 -11.47 23.46 33.73
CA LYS A 594 -11.50 23.14 35.18
C LYS A 594 -12.29 21.89 35.66
N PRO A 595 -12.75 20.91 34.84
CA PRO A 595 -13.32 19.68 35.39
C PRO A 595 -12.86 18.37 34.71
N ALA A 596 -11.58 18.21 34.38
CA ALA A 596 -11.06 16.88 34.07
C ALA A 596 -10.74 16.14 35.38
N GLN A 597 -11.21 14.89 35.51
CA GLN A 597 -10.91 14.04 36.67
C GLN A 597 -9.38 13.93 36.88
N ASN A 598 -8.94 13.60 38.10
CA ASN A 598 -7.54 13.32 38.39
C ASN A 598 -7.39 11.79 38.52
N PRO A 599 -6.56 11.12 37.70
CA PRO A 599 -5.69 11.67 36.64
C PRO A 599 -6.45 12.19 35.42
N LEU A 600 -5.86 13.17 34.73
CA LEU A 600 -6.42 13.76 33.51
C LEU A 600 -6.59 12.67 32.44
N PRO A 601 -7.71 12.67 31.69
CA PRO A 601 -7.87 11.74 30.58
C PRO A 601 -6.88 12.07 29.48
N VAL A 602 -6.42 11.04 28.77
CA VAL A 602 -5.54 11.20 27.61
C VAL A 602 -6.30 11.97 26.53
N PRO A 603 -5.79 13.12 26.04
CA PRO A 603 -6.52 13.90 25.05
C PRO A 603 -6.57 13.21 23.68
N ASN A 604 -7.74 13.23 23.05
CA ASN A 604 -7.87 12.94 21.62
C ASN A 604 -7.58 14.21 20.81
N SER A 605 -6.30 14.60 20.78
CA SER A 605 -5.89 15.90 20.23
C SER A 605 -6.22 16.06 18.75
N PHE A 606 -6.17 15.00 17.94
CA PHE A 606 -6.45 15.13 16.51
C PHE A 606 -7.90 15.55 16.23
N SER A 607 -8.87 15.06 17.01
CA SER A 607 -10.29 15.41 16.87
C SER A 607 -10.79 16.44 17.89
N SER A 608 -9.91 16.97 18.75
CA SER A 608 -10.30 17.93 19.79
C SER A 608 -10.67 19.28 19.20
N THR A 609 -11.77 19.86 19.70
CA THR A 609 -12.18 21.23 19.37
C THR A 609 -11.15 22.26 19.83
N ARG A 610 -10.44 21.97 20.93
CA ARG A 610 -9.37 22.83 21.46
C ARG A 610 -8.17 22.86 20.51
N THR A 611 -7.74 21.70 20.02
CA THR A 611 -6.66 21.61 19.03
C THR A 611 -7.08 22.22 17.68
N GLN A 612 -8.34 22.09 17.26
CA GLN A 612 -8.84 22.85 16.11
C GLN A 612 -8.73 24.37 16.31
N ALA A 613 -9.10 24.88 17.50
CA ALA A 613 -8.98 26.31 17.80
C ALA A 613 -7.51 26.80 17.81
N ILE A 614 -6.57 25.96 18.26
CA ILE A 614 -5.12 26.25 18.17
C ILE A 614 -4.67 26.30 16.70
N ALA A 615 -5.13 25.34 15.88
CA ALA A 615 -4.83 25.32 14.45
C ALA A 615 -5.40 26.55 13.72
N ASP A 616 -6.63 26.96 14.05
CA ASP A 616 -7.25 28.15 13.49
C ASP A 616 -6.52 29.43 13.93
N ALA A 617 -6.08 29.50 15.19
CA ALA A 617 -5.22 30.58 15.67
C ALA A 617 -3.89 30.65 14.92
N PHE A 618 -3.27 29.50 14.63
CA PHE A 618 -2.04 29.43 13.84
C PHE A 618 -2.25 29.89 12.40
N VAL A 619 -3.33 29.46 11.74
CA VAL A 619 -3.68 29.91 10.39
C VAL A 619 -3.92 31.42 10.35
N GLN A 620 -4.61 31.98 11.35
CA GLN A 620 -4.80 33.43 11.49
C GLN A 620 -3.47 34.16 11.73
N HIS A 621 -2.54 33.57 12.48
CA HIS A 621 -1.21 34.14 12.69
C HIS A 621 -0.42 34.26 11.39
N LEU A 622 -0.50 33.25 10.51
CA LEU A 622 0.14 33.32 9.19
C LEU A 622 -0.50 34.39 8.30
N ASP A 623 -1.81 34.65 8.46
CA ASP A 623 -2.60 35.65 7.71
C ASP A 623 -2.29 35.59 6.20
N ILE A 624 -2.42 34.36 5.66
CA ILE A 624 -1.95 34.03 4.32
C ILE A 624 -2.78 34.70 3.21
N ASP A 625 -4.01 35.13 3.48
CA ASP A 625 -4.92 35.78 2.53
C ASP A 625 -4.97 37.31 2.66
N ASN A 626 -3.95 37.92 3.28
CA ASN A 626 -3.85 39.36 3.38
C ASN A 626 -3.87 40.03 1.99
N GLU A 627 -4.42 41.25 1.90
CA GLU A 627 -4.48 42.06 0.69
C GLU A 627 -3.13 42.16 -0.06
N ASP A 628 -2.01 42.29 0.66
CA ASP A 628 -0.67 42.36 0.04
C ASP A 628 -0.28 41.06 -0.67
N VAL A 629 -0.68 39.91 -0.11
CA VAL A 629 -0.49 38.59 -0.72
C VAL A 629 -1.31 38.48 -2.00
N ILE A 630 -2.60 38.85 -1.90
CA ILE A 630 -3.54 38.78 -3.02
C ILE A 630 -3.09 39.72 -4.15
N LYS A 631 -2.63 40.93 -3.83
CA LYS A 631 -2.06 41.88 -4.79
C LYS A 631 -0.85 41.29 -5.52
N GLN A 632 0.05 40.60 -4.81
CA GLN A 632 1.22 39.98 -5.44
C GLN A 632 0.85 38.76 -6.30
N ALA A 633 -0.06 37.91 -5.84
CA ALA A 633 -0.53 36.74 -6.59
C ALA A 633 -1.24 37.11 -7.91
N LYS A 634 -1.89 38.27 -7.98
CA LYS A 634 -2.54 38.80 -9.19
C LYS A 634 -1.60 39.02 -10.37
N GLY A 635 -0.29 39.12 -10.13
CA GLY A 635 0.72 39.47 -11.14
C GLY A 635 0.58 40.92 -11.60
N ALA A 636 1.67 41.53 -12.07
CA ALA A 636 1.65 42.94 -12.49
C ALA A 636 1.45 43.08 -14.01
N THR A 637 0.28 43.54 -14.47
CA THR A 637 0.09 43.98 -15.86
C THR A 637 0.77 45.33 -16.12
N THR A 638 0.79 45.77 -17.38
CA THR A 638 1.30 47.11 -17.73
C THR A 638 0.54 48.23 -16.99
N PHE A 639 -0.75 48.02 -16.69
CA PHE A 639 -1.58 48.94 -15.91
C PHE A 639 -1.25 48.87 -14.40
N ASP A 640 -1.06 47.66 -13.86
CA ASP A 640 -0.71 47.49 -12.43
C ASP A 640 0.69 48.05 -12.10
N ARG A 641 1.66 47.95 -13.04
CA ARG A 641 3.00 48.55 -12.91
C ARG A 641 3.02 50.07 -12.94
N GLN A 642 1.98 50.70 -13.49
CA GLN A 642 1.81 52.15 -13.40
C GLN A 642 1.36 52.58 -11.99
N MET A 643 0.89 51.64 -11.15
CA MET A 643 0.19 51.92 -9.90
C MET A 643 0.87 51.48 -8.59
N GLU A 644 1.82 50.52 -8.55
CA GLU A 644 2.50 50.22 -7.25
C GLU A 644 3.85 49.50 -7.36
N THR A 645 4.60 49.51 -6.24
CA THR A 645 6.03 49.14 -6.11
C THR A 645 6.25 47.89 -5.22
N GLN A 646 7.16 47.02 -5.68
CA GLN A 646 7.93 45.96 -4.97
C GLN A 646 7.29 44.61 -4.59
N SER A 647 8.10 43.55 -4.78
CA SER A 647 7.77 42.12 -4.74
C SER A 647 8.61 41.38 -3.68
N LYS A 648 8.02 40.98 -2.54
CA LYS A 648 8.76 40.27 -1.46
C LYS A 648 8.04 39.07 -0.81
N LEU A 649 6.77 38.77 -1.12
CA LEU A 649 6.00 37.71 -0.45
C LEU A 649 5.91 36.35 -1.17
N ALA A 650 6.28 36.25 -2.46
CA ALA A 650 6.24 34.97 -3.18
C ALA A 650 7.19 33.91 -2.59
N ASP A 651 8.32 34.33 -2.02
CA ASP A 651 9.30 33.44 -1.39
C ASP A 651 8.80 32.85 -0.07
N PHE A 652 7.95 33.58 0.67
CA PHE A 652 7.34 33.13 1.92
C PHE A 652 6.48 31.86 1.72
N PHE A 653 5.65 31.83 0.66
CA PHE A 653 4.79 30.68 0.36
C PHE A 653 5.54 29.44 -0.12
N LEU A 654 6.65 29.63 -0.84
CA LEU A 654 7.50 28.51 -1.29
C LEU A 654 8.30 27.89 -0.14
N ASP A 655 8.57 28.67 0.92
CA ASP A 655 9.29 28.21 2.11
C ASP A 655 8.40 27.58 3.20
N LEU A 656 7.08 27.72 3.08
CA LEU A 656 6.06 27.17 3.99
C LEU A 656 5.54 25.77 3.57
N ILE A 657 6.24 25.07 2.67
CA ILE A 657 5.82 23.75 2.14
C ILE A 657 6.48 22.62 2.95
N PRO A 658 5.75 21.97 3.89
CA PRO A 658 6.07 20.63 4.38
C PRO A 658 6.35 19.66 3.22
N LEU A 659 7.16 18.61 3.43
CA LEU A 659 7.49 17.55 2.45
C LEU A 659 8.56 17.89 1.40
N LYS A 660 9.14 19.10 1.44
CA LYS A 660 10.15 19.55 0.47
C LYS A 660 11.33 18.59 0.30
N SER A 661 11.81 17.98 1.38
CA SER A 661 12.93 17.00 1.33
C SER A 661 12.53 15.70 0.63
N ALA A 662 11.38 15.13 0.94
CA ALA A 662 10.84 13.94 0.28
C ALA A 662 10.66 14.18 -1.24
N ILE A 663 10.07 15.32 -1.61
CA ILE A 663 9.89 15.73 -3.01
C ILE A 663 11.25 15.90 -3.71
N GLN A 664 12.22 16.57 -3.07
CA GLN A 664 13.56 16.75 -3.62
C GLN A 664 14.27 15.41 -3.83
N ASN A 665 14.19 14.47 -2.88
CA ASN A 665 14.78 13.16 -3.02
C ASN A 665 14.11 12.33 -4.13
N PHE A 666 12.78 12.41 -4.29
CA PHE A 666 12.10 11.80 -5.44
C PHE A 666 12.48 12.43 -6.78
N VAL A 667 12.60 13.76 -6.85
CA VAL A 667 13.03 14.48 -8.06
C VAL A 667 14.47 14.16 -8.42
N ASN A 668 15.35 14.02 -7.43
CA ASN A 668 16.77 13.69 -7.62
C ASN A 668 17.02 12.20 -7.91
N GLY A 669 15.98 11.36 -7.94
CA GLY A 669 16.09 9.92 -8.18
C GLY A 669 16.52 9.08 -6.97
N ASN A 670 16.62 9.69 -5.80
CA ASN A 670 16.93 9.03 -4.52
C ASN A 670 15.64 8.46 -3.91
N TYR A 671 15.06 7.45 -4.57
CA TYR A 671 13.72 6.94 -4.21
C TYR A 671 13.65 6.27 -2.83
N LEU A 672 14.76 5.72 -2.34
CA LEU A 672 14.83 5.15 -0.99
C LEU A 672 14.79 6.26 0.05
N ASP A 673 15.64 7.28 -0.12
CA ASP A 673 15.69 8.44 0.78
C ASP A 673 14.39 9.26 0.70
N GLY A 674 13.78 9.37 -0.48
CA GLY A 674 12.47 10.02 -0.64
C GLY A 674 11.35 9.26 0.07
N ALA A 675 11.37 7.93 0.06
CA ALA A 675 10.39 7.09 0.76
C ALA A 675 10.58 7.14 2.29
N VAL A 676 11.83 7.20 2.75
CA VAL A 676 12.18 7.41 4.16
C VAL A 676 11.75 8.81 4.59
N ASP A 677 12.14 9.87 3.87
CA ASP A 677 11.77 11.25 4.18
C ASP A 677 10.26 11.48 4.20
N LEU A 678 9.51 10.80 3.34
CA LEU A 678 8.04 10.80 3.33
C LEU A 678 7.48 10.07 4.57
N GLY A 679 8.09 8.94 4.97
CA GLY A 679 7.76 8.26 6.24
C GLY A 679 8.03 9.09 7.49
N MET A 680 8.87 10.11 7.33
CA MET A 680 9.47 10.93 8.37
C MET A 680 8.91 12.36 8.38
N ASP A 681 7.98 12.66 7.49
CA ASP A 681 7.41 13.98 7.37
C ASP A 681 6.39 14.30 8.48
N ILE A 682 5.85 15.53 8.47
CA ILE A 682 4.84 15.98 9.45
C ILE A 682 3.66 15.02 9.51
N PHE A 683 3.31 14.39 8.39
CA PHE A 683 2.17 13.48 8.25
C PHE A 683 2.53 12.01 8.48
N GLY A 684 3.81 11.63 8.59
CA GLY A 684 4.26 10.26 8.89
C GLY A 684 3.84 9.22 7.84
N PHE A 685 3.95 9.55 6.56
CA PHE A 685 3.51 8.69 5.45
C PHE A 685 4.53 7.62 5.07
N VAL A 686 4.38 6.40 5.59
CA VAL A 686 5.36 5.35 5.30
C VAL A 686 5.11 4.71 3.94
N THR A 687 5.99 4.95 2.97
CA THR A 687 5.93 4.27 1.67
C THR A 687 6.87 3.06 1.62
N ALA A 688 6.36 1.94 1.09
CA ALA A 688 7.21 0.80 0.75
C ALA A 688 8.10 1.18 -0.45
N GLY A 689 9.37 1.45 -0.19
CA GLY A 689 10.33 1.91 -1.20
C GLY A 689 10.51 0.97 -2.41
N VAL A 690 11.00 1.56 -3.50
CA VAL A 690 11.49 0.95 -4.75
C VAL A 690 10.48 0.05 -5.50
N GLY A 691 9.50 0.68 -6.13
CA GLY A 691 8.71 0.07 -7.21
C GLY A 691 7.80 1.03 -7.97
N ALA A 692 7.36 2.12 -7.32
CA ALA A 692 6.42 3.06 -7.93
C ALA A 692 7.05 4.12 -8.86
N ALA A 693 8.36 4.36 -8.77
CA ALA A 693 8.98 5.49 -9.47
C ALA A 693 9.45 5.21 -10.92
N ALA A 694 9.46 3.95 -11.36
CA ALA A 694 9.97 3.60 -12.69
C ALA A 694 9.10 4.10 -13.87
N LYS A 695 7.94 4.72 -13.59
CA LYS A 695 7.08 5.37 -14.60
C LYS A 695 7.27 6.90 -14.72
N VAL A 696 8.15 7.53 -13.94
CA VAL A 696 8.31 9.00 -13.98
C VAL A 696 9.40 9.48 -14.97
N ALA A 697 10.31 8.61 -15.42
CA ALA A 697 11.42 9.00 -16.29
C ALA A 697 11.13 8.96 -17.81
N LYS A 698 9.89 9.21 -18.26
CA LYS A 698 9.55 9.32 -19.69
C LYS A 698 8.72 10.55 -20.05
N VAL A 699 8.98 11.68 -19.39
CA VAL A 699 8.48 13.00 -19.84
C VAL A 699 9.68 13.87 -20.23
N GLY A 700 10.33 13.46 -21.32
CA GLY A 700 11.35 14.25 -22.00
C GLY A 700 10.77 14.85 -23.28
N ALA A 701 10.38 16.14 -23.20
CA ALA A 701 10.19 17.10 -24.28
C ALA A 701 9.33 16.69 -25.50
N LYS A 702 8.05 17.10 -25.49
CA LYS A 702 7.36 17.66 -26.68
C LYS A 702 6.07 18.41 -26.30
N ALA A 703 6.00 19.65 -26.77
CA ALA A 703 4.86 20.59 -26.77
C ALA A 703 4.48 21.24 -25.42
N ALA A 704 4.92 22.49 -25.26
CA ALA A 704 4.52 23.38 -24.17
C ALA A 704 3.22 24.13 -24.49
N SER A 705 2.41 24.35 -23.44
CA SER A 705 1.33 25.35 -23.31
C SER A 705 -0.14 24.94 -23.58
N ALA A 706 -0.65 23.95 -22.83
CA ALA A 706 -1.97 23.96 -22.18
C ALA A 706 -2.21 22.65 -21.40
N ALA A 707 -1.86 22.62 -20.12
CA ALA A 707 -2.42 21.73 -19.07
C ALA A 707 -1.46 21.66 -17.86
N THR A 708 -1.37 22.74 -17.08
CA THR A 708 -0.72 22.72 -15.76
C THR A 708 -1.50 21.90 -14.72
N LYS A 709 -2.62 21.25 -15.09
CA LYS A 709 -3.31 20.26 -14.26
C LYS A 709 -2.76 18.83 -14.36
N ALA A 710 -1.77 18.55 -15.23
CA ALA A 710 -1.22 17.20 -15.41
C ALA A 710 0.00 16.87 -14.52
N LEU A 711 0.47 17.81 -13.69
CA LEU A 711 1.62 17.60 -12.80
C LEU A 711 1.29 17.69 -11.30
N LYS A 712 0.02 17.51 -10.91
CA LYS A 712 -0.33 17.30 -9.49
C LYS A 712 0.01 15.87 -9.10
N VAL A 713 1.28 15.73 -8.72
CA VAL A 713 1.81 15.06 -7.53
C VAL A 713 1.40 13.60 -7.37
N ALA A 714 2.43 12.75 -7.27
CA ALA A 714 2.32 11.36 -6.88
C ALA A 714 1.39 11.25 -5.66
N ARG A 715 0.18 10.67 -5.85
CA ARG A 715 -0.67 10.26 -4.72
C ARG A 715 0.25 9.56 -3.73
N ILE A 716 0.34 10.09 -2.52
CA ILE A 716 1.17 9.54 -1.46
C ILE A 716 0.74 8.09 -1.24
N LEU A 717 1.52 7.15 -1.79
CA LEU A 717 1.24 5.71 -1.82
C LEU A 717 1.50 5.05 -0.44
N GLY A 718 1.26 5.76 0.66
CA GLY A 718 1.86 5.46 1.97
C GLY A 718 0.91 5.37 3.17
N THR A 719 -0.39 5.58 3.01
CA THR A 719 -1.35 5.28 4.09
C THR A 719 -1.92 3.88 3.89
N THR A 720 -1.48 2.91 4.69
CA THR A 720 -2.18 1.63 4.79
C THR A 720 -3.47 1.86 5.55
N LEU A 721 -4.57 2.16 4.84
CA LEU A 721 -5.90 2.08 5.42
C LEU A 721 -6.10 0.65 5.91
N ILE A 722 -6.43 0.49 7.20
CA ILE A 722 -6.67 -0.83 7.77
C ILE A 722 -8.12 -1.21 7.44
N GLY A 723 -8.30 -2.34 6.77
CA GLY A 723 -9.62 -2.85 6.36
C GLY A 723 -10.40 -3.50 7.51
N GLU A 724 -11.59 -4.02 7.20
CA GLU A 724 -12.43 -4.71 8.19
C GLU A 724 -11.70 -5.88 8.87
N LEU A 725 -11.57 -5.81 10.20
CA LEU A 725 -10.98 -6.86 11.01
C LEU A 725 -12.12 -7.82 11.41
N ASN A 726 -11.99 -9.12 11.17
CA ASN A 726 -13.02 -10.10 11.55
C ASN A 726 -12.62 -10.82 12.85
N PRO A 727 -13.22 -10.47 14.00
CA PRO A 727 -12.84 -11.04 15.30
C PRO A 727 -13.54 -12.36 15.64
N VAL A 728 -14.42 -12.89 14.78
CA VAL A 728 -15.22 -14.11 15.08
C VAL A 728 -14.49 -15.40 14.71
N SER A 729 -13.20 -15.49 15.06
CA SER A 729 -12.44 -16.75 15.00
C SER A 729 -11.46 -16.96 16.16
N GLY A 730 -11.67 -16.30 17.31
CA GLY A 730 -10.80 -16.57 18.48
C GLY A 730 -11.07 -15.79 19.76
N VAL A 731 -12.33 -15.49 20.11
CA VAL A 731 -12.64 -14.95 21.45
C VAL A 731 -12.93 -16.13 22.39
N GLY A 732 -11.87 -16.64 23.00
CA GLY A 732 -11.88 -17.69 24.01
C GLY A 732 -10.45 -18.12 24.31
N SER A 733 -9.91 -17.65 25.44
CA SER A 733 -8.53 -17.85 25.94
C SER A 733 -7.40 -17.42 25.01
N PHE A 734 -6.98 -16.16 25.10
CA PHE A 734 -5.71 -15.67 24.56
C PHE A 734 -4.99 -14.84 25.61
N ILE A 735 -4.34 -15.53 26.56
CA ILE A 735 -3.27 -14.96 27.37
C ILE A 735 -2.01 -15.68 26.89
N GLU A 736 -1.12 -14.90 26.26
CA GLU A 736 0.27 -15.23 25.88
C GLU A 736 0.51 -16.45 24.96
N GLY A 737 1.20 -16.19 23.83
CA GLY A 737 1.74 -17.25 22.97
C GLY A 737 0.87 -17.58 21.76
N SER A 738 1.12 -16.87 20.65
CA SER A 738 1.03 -17.40 19.27
C SER A 738 0.21 -18.69 19.07
N VAL A 739 -1.09 -18.58 18.78
CA VAL A 739 -1.79 -19.67 18.06
C VAL A 739 -1.34 -19.60 16.61
N LYS A 740 -0.19 -20.22 16.31
CA LYS A 740 0.12 -20.61 14.94
C LYS A 740 -0.76 -21.82 14.65
N VAL A 741 -1.80 -21.64 13.83
CA VAL A 741 -2.38 -22.76 13.09
C VAL A 741 -1.32 -23.20 12.08
N ILE A 742 -0.42 -24.09 12.49
CA ILE A 742 0.62 -24.68 11.64
C ILE A 742 -0.07 -25.69 10.74
N GLY A 743 -0.66 -25.20 9.65
CA GLY A 743 -1.58 -26.04 8.91
C GLY A 743 -1.77 -25.76 7.44
N LYS A 744 -0.88 -25.01 6.74
CA LYS A 744 -0.99 -24.85 5.26
C LYS A 744 0.34 -24.81 4.47
N GLY A 745 1.51 -24.89 5.12
CA GLY A 745 2.81 -24.87 4.43
C GLY A 745 3.31 -26.24 3.94
N VAL A 746 2.72 -27.34 4.42
CA VAL A 746 3.30 -28.68 4.29
C VAL A 746 3.15 -29.26 2.88
N ASP A 747 2.10 -28.92 2.13
CA ASP A 747 1.86 -29.50 0.79
C ASP A 747 2.81 -28.93 -0.28
N LYS A 748 3.24 -27.67 -0.13
CA LYS A 748 4.25 -27.06 -1.02
C LYS A 748 5.68 -27.53 -0.70
N VAL A 749 6.01 -27.78 0.57
CA VAL A 749 7.35 -28.25 0.97
C VAL A 749 7.53 -29.74 0.71
N LYS A 750 6.49 -30.57 0.91
CA LYS A 750 6.49 -32.01 0.56
C LYS A 750 6.67 -32.22 -0.96
N ALA A 751 6.12 -31.36 -1.80
CA ALA A 751 6.29 -31.42 -3.25
C ALA A 751 7.69 -31.02 -3.74
N ALA A 752 8.44 -30.22 -2.96
CA ALA A 752 9.77 -29.73 -3.33
C ALA A 752 10.95 -30.47 -2.65
N SER A 753 10.72 -31.19 -1.55
CA SER A 753 11.78 -31.65 -0.62
C SER A 753 11.78 -33.15 -0.33
N GLY A 754 11.36 -33.98 -1.29
CA GLY A 754 11.21 -35.44 -1.11
C GLY A 754 12.46 -36.18 -0.59
N THR A 755 13.66 -35.68 -0.88
CA THR A 755 14.95 -36.27 -0.42
C THR A 755 15.32 -35.91 1.03
N LEU A 756 14.95 -34.74 1.53
CA LEU A 756 15.26 -34.29 2.91
C LEU A 756 14.33 -34.91 3.95
N ILE A 757 13.04 -35.06 3.60
CA ILE A 757 12.04 -35.72 4.47
C ILE A 757 12.42 -37.18 4.71
N GLN A 758 13.01 -37.86 3.71
CA GLN A 758 13.52 -39.22 3.88
C GLN A 758 14.74 -39.32 4.81
N ALA A 759 15.58 -38.30 4.90
CA ALA A 759 16.75 -38.30 5.79
C ALA A 759 16.34 -38.13 7.26
N VAL A 760 15.45 -37.17 7.55
CA VAL A 760 14.93 -36.93 8.91
C VAL A 760 14.10 -38.12 9.41
N SER A 761 13.28 -38.71 8.53
CA SER A 761 12.52 -39.92 8.89
C SER A 761 13.38 -41.15 9.14
N ARG A 762 14.61 -41.20 8.63
CA ARG A 762 15.57 -42.29 8.93
C ARG A 762 16.25 -42.12 10.29
N GLU A 763 16.47 -40.89 10.72
CA GLU A 763 17.14 -40.57 12.00
C GLU A 763 16.18 -40.64 13.19
N HIS A 764 14.95 -40.12 13.02
CA HIS A 764 14.02 -39.92 14.14
C HIS A 764 12.67 -40.61 13.98
N GLY A 765 12.43 -41.37 12.90
CA GLY A 765 11.18 -42.13 12.69
C GLY A 765 10.13 -41.41 11.81
N PRO A 766 8.99 -42.07 11.53
CA PRO A 766 8.00 -41.54 10.59
C PRO A 766 7.28 -40.30 11.13
N ILE A 767 7.14 -39.28 10.28
CA ILE A 767 6.35 -38.07 10.59
C ILE A 767 4.86 -38.41 10.43
N THR A 768 4.08 -38.23 11.49
CA THR A 768 2.63 -38.47 11.52
C THR A 768 1.89 -37.20 11.92
N ARG A 769 0.81 -36.86 11.21
CA ARG A 769 -0.07 -35.76 11.62
C ARG A 769 -1.20 -36.28 12.51
N GLY A 770 -1.50 -35.57 13.58
CA GLY A 770 -2.57 -35.94 14.50
C GLY A 770 -2.88 -34.86 15.51
N THR A 771 -3.83 -35.16 16.38
CA THR A 771 -4.23 -34.29 17.49
C THR A 771 -3.65 -34.81 18.80
N PHE A 772 -3.35 -33.91 19.73
CA PHE A 772 -2.84 -34.23 21.08
C PHE A 772 -3.22 -33.13 22.06
N LYS A 773 -3.01 -33.36 23.35
CA LYS A 773 -3.24 -32.34 24.37
C LYS A 773 -1.94 -31.84 24.99
N VAL A 774 -1.91 -30.54 25.28
CA VAL A 774 -0.89 -29.89 26.11
C VAL A 774 -1.62 -29.00 27.10
N ALA A 775 -1.47 -29.25 28.41
CA ALA A 775 -2.13 -28.48 29.48
C ALA A 775 -3.66 -28.29 29.23
N ASP A 776 -4.37 -29.39 28.99
CA ASP A 776 -5.82 -29.46 28.69
C ASP A 776 -6.30 -28.75 27.41
N GLN A 777 -5.42 -28.15 26.62
CA GLN A 777 -5.72 -27.61 25.31
C GLN A 777 -5.40 -28.61 24.20
N ALA A 778 -6.30 -28.74 23.23
CA ALA A 778 -6.13 -29.61 22.07
C ALA A 778 -5.34 -28.91 20.96
N TYR A 779 -4.27 -29.55 20.48
CA TYR A 779 -3.42 -29.10 19.38
C TYR A 779 -3.48 -30.09 18.22
N GLU A 780 -3.30 -29.60 16.99
CA GLU A 780 -3.09 -30.41 15.80
C GLU A 780 -1.75 -30.01 15.17
N ALA A 781 -0.82 -30.96 15.02
CA ALA A 781 0.48 -30.70 14.39
C ALA A 781 1.09 -31.97 13.79
N ASP A 782 2.14 -31.77 12.99
CA ASP A 782 3.04 -32.87 12.61
C ASP A 782 3.83 -33.31 13.85
N THR A 783 3.95 -34.63 14.03
CA THR A 783 4.67 -35.26 15.14
C THR A 783 5.66 -36.28 14.60
N ILE A 784 6.66 -36.61 15.41
CA ILE A 784 7.62 -37.67 15.10
C ILE A 784 7.71 -38.65 16.27
N LEU A 785 7.92 -39.94 15.98
CA LEU A 785 8.11 -40.99 16.99
C LEU A 785 9.61 -41.30 17.14
N SER A 786 10.23 -40.79 18.19
CA SER A 786 11.66 -40.97 18.48
C SER A 786 11.82 -41.66 19.84
N ASN A 787 12.64 -42.71 19.93
CA ASN A 787 12.89 -43.46 21.17
C ASN A 787 11.63 -43.96 21.92
N GLY A 788 10.55 -44.27 21.18
CA GLY A 788 9.29 -44.75 21.76
C GLY A 788 8.38 -43.65 22.32
N GLN A 789 8.81 -42.38 22.27
CA GLN A 789 8.03 -41.21 22.67
C GLN A 789 7.69 -40.36 21.44
N ARG A 790 6.55 -39.63 21.50
CA ARG A 790 6.13 -38.74 20.42
C ARG A 790 6.51 -37.30 20.74
N TYR A 791 7.02 -36.59 19.75
CA TYR A 791 7.43 -35.19 19.87
C TYR A 791 6.80 -34.36 18.76
N ALA A 792 6.65 -33.07 19.00
CA ALA A 792 6.19 -32.14 17.97
C ALA A 792 7.27 -31.97 16.89
N TYR A 793 6.86 -31.71 15.65
CA TYR A 793 7.74 -31.53 14.49
C TYR A 793 7.51 -30.17 13.85
N ASP A 794 8.58 -29.39 13.67
CA ASP A 794 8.55 -28.11 12.96
C ASP A 794 8.84 -28.36 11.47
N PRO A 795 7.85 -28.25 10.58
CA PRO A 795 8.03 -28.51 9.15
C PRO A 795 8.82 -27.40 8.44
N VAL A 796 8.97 -26.22 9.04
CA VAL A 796 9.74 -25.09 8.50
C VAL A 796 11.22 -25.29 8.81
N LYS A 797 11.55 -25.63 10.06
CA LYS A 797 12.92 -25.95 10.49
C LYS A 797 13.35 -27.37 10.12
N MET A 798 12.39 -28.21 9.74
CA MET A 798 12.53 -29.64 9.44
C MET A 798 13.13 -30.45 10.60
N LYS A 799 12.70 -30.16 11.83
CA LYS A 799 13.28 -30.74 13.05
C LYS A 799 12.22 -30.98 14.11
N PRO A 800 12.37 -32.04 14.94
CA PRO A 800 11.51 -32.19 16.10
C PRO A 800 11.92 -31.27 17.25
N TYR A 801 10.98 -31.01 18.15
CA TYR A 801 11.18 -30.15 19.32
C TYR A 801 10.22 -30.55 20.45
N GLY A 802 10.44 -29.99 21.63
CA GLY A 802 9.54 -30.15 22.76
C GLY A 802 9.84 -31.33 23.67
N THR A 803 9.02 -31.42 24.71
CA THR A 803 8.88 -32.57 25.61
C THR A 803 7.99 -33.64 24.95
N PRO A 804 7.91 -34.85 25.53
CA PRO A 804 7.02 -35.88 25.03
C PRO A 804 5.56 -35.41 25.02
N LEU A 805 4.82 -35.80 23.98
CA LEU A 805 3.40 -35.47 23.79
C LEU A 805 2.50 -36.58 24.33
N ASP A 806 1.50 -36.19 25.11
CA ASP A 806 0.48 -37.09 25.65
C ASP A 806 -0.80 -37.09 24.79
N GLU A 807 -1.60 -38.16 24.91
CA GLU A 807 -2.92 -38.31 24.28
C GLU A 807 -2.94 -38.12 22.74
N PHE A 808 -1.87 -38.51 22.04
CA PHE A 808 -1.82 -38.42 20.58
C PHE A 808 -2.82 -39.36 19.88
N SER A 809 -3.61 -38.80 18.94
CA SER A 809 -4.51 -39.51 18.05
C SER A 809 -4.19 -39.21 16.58
N PRO A 810 -3.88 -40.22 15.75
CA PRO A 810 -3.56 -39.99 14.34
C PRO A 810 -4.78 -39.58 13.51
N LEU A 811 -4.59 -38.66 12.56
CA LEU A 811 -5.60 -38.33 11.55
C LEU A 811 -5.54 -39.37 10.42
N ASN A 812 -6.59 -40.19 10.27
CA ASN A 812 -6.69 -41.24 9.25
C ASN A 812 -6.93 -40.66 7.85
N GLU A 813 -5.87 -40.40 7.08
CA GLU A 813 -5.97 -40.09 5.63
C GLU A 813 -5.17 -41.04 4.71
N LEU A 814 -4.52 -42.09 5.24
CA LEU A 814 -3.72 -43.00 4.41
C LEU A 814 -3.94 -44.47 4.81
N MET A 815 -5.03 -45.08 4.31
CA MET A 815 -5.15 -46.50 3.92
C MET A 815 -6.61 -46.82 3.53
N PRO A 816 -6.92 -47.34 2.31
CA PRO A 816 -8.25 -47.85 2.01
C PRO A 816 -8.46 -49.21 2.70
N PRO A 817 -9.55 -49.43 3.48
CA PRO A 817 -9.82 -50.74 4.05
C PRO A 817 -10.26 -51.71 2.95
N SER A 818 -9.74 -52.94 3.00
CA SER A 818 -10.08 -54.03 2.07
C SER A 818 -11.56 -54.45 2.17
N PRO A 819 -12.19 -54.92 1.08
CA PRO A 819 -13.60 -55.28 1.10
C PRO A 819 -13.81 -56.67 1.73
N ARG A 820 -14.73 -56.77 2.70
CA ARG A 820 -15.42 -58.03 3.02
C ARG A 820 -16.94 -57.86 2.90
N PRO A 821 -17.68 -58.91 2.50
CA PRO A 821 -19.06 -58.81 2.03
C PRO A 821 -20.10 -59.17 3.11
N ARG A 822 -21.22 -58.42 3.11
CA ARG A 822 -22.61 -58.74 3.57
C ARG A 822 -22.77 -59.19 5.04
N ASP A 823 -23.75 -58.73 5.83
CA ASP A 823 -25.20 -58.67 5.60
C ASP A 823 -25.89 -57.70 6.56
N GLY A 824 -27.00 -57.13 6.06
CA GLY A 824 -28.24 -56.83 6.77
C GLY A 824 -28.23 -55.98 8.05
N LEU A 825 -28.66 -54.72 7.93
CA LEU A 825 -29.85 -54.16 8.60
C LEU A 825 -30.08 -52.73 8.11
N ARG A 826 -31.30 -52.45 7.62
CA ARG A 826 -31.74 -51.13 7.14
C ARG A 826 -31.72 -50.13 8.30
N TYR A 827 -30.86 -49.14 8.20
CA TYR A 827 -31.00 -47.85 8.88
C TYR A 827 -30.98 -46.76 7.81
N ASP A 828 -32.00 -45.90 7.82
CA ASP A 828 -32.18 -44.79 6.89
C ASP A 828 -31.13 -43.70 7.16
N PRO A 829 -30.19 -43.38 6.24
CA PRO A 829 -29.13 -42.40 6.47
C PRO A 829 -29.55 -40.96 6.11
N LEU A 830 -30.82 -40.69 5.82
CA LEU A 830 -31.28 -39.37 5.33
C LEU A 830 -32.05 -38.53 6.35
N ASP A 831 -31.80 -38.68 7.66
CA ASP A 831 -32.11 -37.59 8.59
C ASP A 831 -31.02 -36.49 8.48
N ARG A 832 -31.33 -35.48 7.68
CA ARG A 832 -30.45 -34.35 7.33
C ARG A 832 -30.45 -33.20 8.35
N THR A 833 -30.87 -33.43 9.59
CA THR A 833 -31.07 -32.31 10.52
C THR A 833 -29.92 -32.02 11.51
N HIS A 834 -28.93 -32.90 11.72
CA HIS A 834 -27.98 -32.71 12.84
C HIS A 834 -26.51 -33.15 12.61
N ARG A 835 -25.90 -32.96 11.42
CA ARG A 835 -24.44 -33.15 11.25
C ARG A 835 -23.69 -31.81 11.18
N PRO A 836 -22.69 -31.56 12.04
CA PRO A 836 -21.79 -30.42 11.86
C PRO A 836 -21.03 -30.62 10.55
N ALA A 837 -21.14 -29.65 9.64
CA ALA A 837 -20.41 -29.68 8.38
C ALA A 837 -18.89 -29.67 8.69
N HIS A 838 -18.22 -30.80 8.48
CA HIS A 838 -16.75 -30.83 8.37
C HIS A 838 -16.38 -29.96 7.16
N ARG A 839 -16.03 -28.69 7.43
CA ARG A 839 -15.47 -27.78 6.43
C ARG A 839 -14.02 -28.19 6.19
N VAL A 840 -13.80 -28.88 5.09
CA VAL A 840 -12.46 -28.99 4.47
C VAL A 840 -12.01 -27.56 4.15
N ILE A 841 -11.11 -27.00 4.95
CA ILE A 841 -10.60 -25.64 4.76
C ILE A 841 -9.55 -25.67 3.64
N GLN A 842 -9.99 -25.61 2.40
CA GLN A 842 -9.12 -25.40 1.23
C GLN A 842 -8.17 -24.19 1.50
N PRO A 843 -6.88 -24.27 1.15
CA PRO A 843 -5.96 -23.13 1.20
C PRO A 843 -6.54 -21.96 0.42
N ARG A 844 -6.52 -20.78 1.04
CA ARG A 844 -7.04 -19.60 0.35
C ARG A 844 -6.09 -19.24 -0.78
N VAL A 845 -6.64 -19.01 -1.97
CA VAL A 845 -5.88 -18.62 -3.15
C VAL A 845 -5.74 -17.10 -3.12
N PRO A 846 -4.52 -16.54 -3.05
CA PRO A 846 -4.33 -15.09 -3.03
C PRO A 846 -4.75 -14.48 -4.37
N LEU A 847 -5.26 -13.24 -4.32
CA LEU A 847 -5.54 -12.52 -5.56
C LEU A 847 -4.22 -12.31 -6.34
N PRO A 848 -4.26 -12.40 -7.68
CA PRO A 848 -3.08 -12.14 -8.50
C PRO A 848 -2.56 -10.72 -8.26
N MET A 849 -1.24 -10.55 -8.22
CA MET A 849 -0.62 -9.23 -8.09
C MET A 849 -0.62 -8.46 -9.41
N ASP A 850 -0.56 -9.19 -10.52
CA ASP A 850 -0.83 -8.70 -11.86
C ASP A 850 -2.34 -8.53 -12.12
N GLU A 851 -2.67 -8.03 -13.31
CA GLU A 851 -4.05 -7.72 -13.71
C GLU A 851 -4.94 -8.97 -13.65
N TYR A 852 -6.08 -8.91 -12.97
CA TYR A 852 -6.89 -10.10 -12.69
C TYR A 852 -7.33 -10.82 -13.97
N ALA A 853 -7.71 -10.05 -15.00
CA ALA A 853 -8.20 -10.57 -16.26
C ALA A 853 -7.11 -11.32 -17.06
N THR A 854 -5.85 -10.88 -17.00
CA THR A 854 -4.77 -11.43 -17.83
C THR A 854 -3.78 -12.29 -17.05
N SER A 855 -3.87 -12.32 -15.72
CA SER A 855 -2.94 -13.02 -14.85
C SER A 855 -2.73 -14.47 -15.24
N LEU A 856 -1.48 -14.93 -15.15
CA LEU A 856 -1.12 -16.33 -15.33
C LEU A 856 -1.63 -17.22 -14.17
N GLN A 857 -1.95 -16.63 -13.01
CA GLN A 857 -2.44 -17.36 -11.85
C GLN A 857 -3.93 -17.67 -11.93
N THR A 858 -4.72 -16.74 -12.47
CA THR A 858 -6.15 -16.94 -12.71
C THR A 858 -6.43 -17.52 -14.08
N ASN A 859 -5.60 -17.20 -15.07
CA ASN A 859 -5.82 -17.47 -16.48
C ASN A 859 -7.22 -17.08 -17.00
N GLY A 860 -7.82 -16.02 -16.44
CA GLY A 860 -9.22 -15.65 -16.72
C GLY A 860 -10.27 -16.64 -16.17
N ALA A 861 -9.85 -17.68 -15.45
CA ALA A 861 -10.71 -18.68 -14.83
C ALA A 861 -11.25 -18.23 -13.47
N LEU A 862 -12.39 -18.83 -13.10
CA LEU A 862 -13.03 -18.62 -11.82
C LEU A 862 -12.25 -19.36 -10.72
N ILE A 863 -11.53 -18.61 -9.89
CA ILE A 863 -11.02 -19.13 -8.63
C ILE A 863 -12.08 -18.89 -7.55
N GLU A 864 -12.85 -19.92 -7.23
CA GLU A 864 -13.98 -19.85 -6.27
C GLU A 864 -13.62 -19.14 -4.95
N ASP A 865 -12.41 -19.36 -4.45
CA ASP A 865 -11.96 -18.74 -3.21
C ASP A 865 -11.88 -17.20 -3.29
N HIS A 866 -11.62 -16.62 -4.48
CA HIS A 866 -11.64 -15.16 -4.70
C HIS A 866 -13.05 -14.56 -4.58
N PHE A 867 -14.09 -15.37 -4.70
CA PHE A 867 -15.49 -14.91 -4.74
C PHE A 867 -16.33 -15.50 -3.61
N THR A 868 -15.67 -16.01 -2.56
CA THR A 868 -16.33 -16.32 -1.29
C THR A 868 -17.00 -15.06 -0.72
N PRO A 869 -18.09 -15.19 0.09
CA PRO A 869 -18.86 -14.04 0.56
C PRO A 869 -18.04 -12.94 1.24
N ASN A 870 -16.94 -13.30 1.90
CA ASN A 870 -16.04 -12.37 2.57
C ASN A 870 -14.86 -11.89 1.71
N ARG A 871 -14.78 -12.26 0.42
CA ARG A 871 -13.69 -11.90 -0.49
C ARG A 871 -14.14 -11.28 -1.80
N ILE A 872 -15.37 -11.55 -2.23
CA ILE A 872 -15.93 -11.05 -3.49
C ILE A 872 -15.80 -9.53 -3.63
N GLN A 873 -15.93 -8.79 -2.52
CA GLN A 873 -15.75 -7.34 -2.52
C GLN A 873 -14.32 -6.92 -2.90
N PHE A 874 -13.28 -7.50 -2.28
CA PHE A 874 -11.89 -7.17 -2.60
C PHE A 874 -11.53 -7.48 -4.06
N THR A 875 -12.04 -8.60 -4.57
CA THR A 875 -11.83 -8.99 -5.97
C THR A 875 -12.51 -7.99 -6.92
N ARG A 876 -13.70 -7.49 -6.58
CA ARG A 876 -14.40 -6.44 -7.32
C ARG A 876 -13.71 -5.09 -7.24
N GLU A 877 -13.18 -4.72 -6.08
CA GLU A 877 -12.43 -3.47 -5.90
C GLU A 877 -11.16 -3.48 -6.76
N LYS A 878 -10.38 -4.57 -6.74
CA LYS A 878 -9.23 -4.74 -7.63
C LYS A 878 -9.64 -4.63 -9.10
N PHE A 879 -10.65 -5.38 -9.53
CA PHE A 879 -11.14 -5.32 -10.90
C PHE A 879 -11.59 -3.91 -11.31
N THR A 880 -12.27 -3.19 -10.41
CA THR A 880 -12.71 -1.81 -10.63
C THR A 880 -11.54 -0.85 -10.77
N LEU A 881 -10.51 -0.97 -9.92
CA LEU A 881 -9.31 -0.14 -9.99
C LEU A 881 -8.55 -0.35 -11.30
N GLU A 882 -8.39 -1.59 -11.73
CA GLU A 882 -7.70 -1.94 -12.97
C GLU A 882 -8.49 -1.45 -14.20
N LYS A 883 -9.80 -1.71 -14.24
CA LYS A 883 -10.73 -1.21 -15.27
C LYS A 883 -10.66 0.31 -15.39
N ASN A 884 -10.77 1.02 -14.27
CA ASN A 884 -10.74 2.48 -14.25
C ASN A 884 -9.36 3.03 -14.65
N GLY A 885 -8.28 2.33 -14.29
CA GLY A 885 -6.93 2.64 -14.77
C GLY A 885 -6.83 2.53 -16.29
N TYR A 886 -7.31 1.42 -16.84
CA TYR A 886 -7.31 1.16 -18.27
C TYR A 886 -8.10 2.21 -19.07
N PHE A 887 -9.32 2.55 -18.66
CA PHE A 887 -10.09 3.57 -19.37
C PHE A 887 -9.51 4.99 -19.22
N ARG A 888 -8.80 5.30 -18.13
CA ARG A 888 -8.02 6.55 -18.03
C ARG A 888 -6.88 6.59 -19.04
N ASP A 889 -6.16 5.48 -19.20
CA ASP A 889 -5.07 5.39 -20.18
C ASP A 889 -5.62 5.51 -21.61
N VAL A 890 -6.74 4.84 -21.91
CA VAL A 890 -7.46 4.96 -23.19
C VAL A 890 -7.90 6.41 -23.45
N ALA A 891 -8.47 7.09 -22.45
CA ALA A 891 -8.86 8.50 -22.56
C ALA A 891 -7.66 9.43 -22.77
N ALA A 892 -6.46 9.05 -22.31
CA ALA A 892 -5.21 9.76 -22.55
C ALA A 892 -4.60 9.47 -23.94
N GLY A 893 -5.28 8.70 -24.79
CA GLY A 893 -4.84 8.37 -26.14
C GLY A 893 -4.06 7.05 -26.25
N ASN A 894 -3.91 6.29 -25.17
CA ASN A 894 -3.29 4.96 -25.19
C ASN A 894 -4.30 3.88 -25.62
N ILE A 895 -4.87 4.04 -26.81
CA ILE A 895 -5.75 3.07 -27.45
C ILE A 895 -5.06 2.47 -28.69
N PRO A 896 -5.20 1.17 -28.99
CA PRO A 896 -4.60 0.60 -30.19
C PRO A 896 -5.04 1.33 -31.47
N PRO A 897 -4.13 1.51 -32.45
CA PRO A 897 -4.47 2.17 -33.70
C PRO A 897 -5.51 1.37 -34.46
N ARG A 898 -6.47 2.08 -35.07
CA ARG A 898 -7.54 1.47 -35.87
C ARG A 898 -7.01 1.03 -37.25
N PRO A 899 -7.39 -0.16 -37.73
CA PRO A 899 -6.96 -0.65 -39.03
C PRO A 899 -7.66 0.07 -40.18
N ALA A 900 -7.05 0.06 -41.36
CA ALA A 900 -7.70 0.55 -42.57
C ALA A 900 -8.86 -0.38 -42.95
N LEU A 901 -10.05 0.17 -43.14
CA LEU A 901 -11.23 -0.59 -43.55
C LEU A 901 -11.09 -1.07 -45.01
N PRO A 902 -11.54 -2.29 -45.35
CA PRO A 902 -11.52 -2.75 -46.73
C PRO A 902 -12.59 -2.04 -47.57
N ASP A 903 -12.36 -1.95 -48.88
CA ASP A 903 -13.33 -1.37 -49.81
C ASP A 903 -14.50 -2.35 -50.04
N ILE A 904 -15.73 -1.85 -49.97
CA ILE A 904 -16.95 -2.64 -50.20
C ILE A 904 -17.49 -2.36 -51.59
N THR A 905 -17.80 -3.41 -52.34
CA THR A 905 -18.56 -3.33 -53.61
C THR A 905 -20.03 -3.67 -53.41
N GLU A 906 -20.94 -3.13 -54.21
CA GLU A 906 -22.41 -3.34 -54.08
C GLU A 906 -22.89 -4.82 -54.07
N LYS A 907 -22.05 -5.76 -54.54
CA LYS A 907 -22.37 -7.20 -54.59
C LYS A 907 -21.51 -8.06 -53.66
N MET A 908 -20.77 -7.45 -52.75
CA MET A 908 -19.88 -8.19 -51.86
C MET A 908 -20.69 -9.10 -50.93
N THR A 909 -20.36 -10.38 -50.94
CA THR A 909 -20.97 -11.37 -50.04
C THR A 909 -20.42 -11.21 -48.61
N PRO A 910 -21.14 -11.69 -47.58
CA PRO A 910 -20.64 -11.69 -46.19
C PRO A 910 -19.25 -12.33 -46.05
N ASN A 911 -19.02 -13.48 -46.70
CA ASN A 911 -17.74 -14.21 -46.61
C ASN A 911 -16.59 -13.46 -47.30
N GLU A 912 -16.83 -12.78 -48.41
CA GLU A 912 -15.82 -11.94 -49.06
C GLU A 912 -15.43 -10.75 -48.18
N LEU A 913 -16.41 -10.08 -47.56
CA LEU A 913 -16.14 -9.00 -46.61
C LEU A 913 -15.31 -9.50 -45.42
N ILE A 914 -15.69 -10.64 -44.84
CA ILE A 914 -14.97 -11.24 -43.71
C ILE A 914 -13.52 -11.57 -44.11
N ALA A 915 -13.31 -12.15 -45.29
CA ALA A 915 -11.98 -12.46 -45.80
C ALA A 915 -11.11 -11.20 -45.98
N GLU A 916 -11.68 -10.13 -46.54
CA GLU A 916 -10.98 -8.84 -46.69
C GLU A 916 -10.70 -8.17 -45.35
N ALA A 917 -11.65 -8.19 -44.41
CA ALA A 917 -11.46 -7.65 -43.07
C ALA A 917 -10.33 -8.38 -42.32
N LEU A 918 -10.27 -9.71 -42.40
CA LEU A 918 -9.20 -10.50 -41.79
C LEU A 918 -7.82 -10.22 -42.41
N LYS A 919 -7.72 -9.66 -43.62
CA LYS A 919 -6.43 -9.19 -44.16
C LYS A 919 -5.96 -7.89 -43.51
N LYS A 920 -6.87 -7.13 -42.89
CA LYS A 920 -6.60 -5.80 -42.30
C LYS A 920 -6.48 -5.83 -40.79
N THR A 921 -7.01 -6.85 -40.12
CA THR A 921 -7.00 -6.95 -38.67
C THR A 921 -6.75 -8.37 -38.16
N ASN A 922 -6.24 -8.47 -36.94
CA ASN A 922 -6.15 -9.72 -36.18
C ASN A 922 -7.38 -9.99 -35.31
N VAL A 923 -8.25 -9.00 -35.12
CA VAL A 923 -9.44 -9.11 -34.27
C VAL A 923 -10.66 -8.60 -35.03
N LEU A 924 -11.62 -9.49 -35.25
CA LEU A 924 -12.91 -9.18 -35.88
C LEU A 924 -14.02 -9.28 -34.84
N VAL A 925 -14.82 -8.22 -34.67
CA VAL A 925 -15.86 -8.15 -33.64
C VAL A 925 -17.23 -8.06 -34.29
N PHE A 926 -18.05 -9.08 -34.17
CA PHE A 926 -19.43 -9.10 -34.63
C PHE A 926 -20.37 -8.56 -33.55
N GLY A 927 -21.18 -7.57 -33.93
CA GLY A 927 -22.18 -6.93 -33.07
C GLY A 927 -23.60 -7.24 -33.52
N GLU A 928 -24.41 -7.82 -32.62
CA GLU A 928 -25.80 -8.20 -32.90
C GLU A 928 -26.78 -7.66 -31.86
N SER A 929 -28.08 -7.62 -32.18
CA SER A 929 -29.13 -7.54 -31.17
C SER A 929 -29.30 -8.89 -30.47
N HIS A 930 -29.41 -8.93 -29.14
CA HIS A 930 -29.65 -10.17 -28.38
C HIS A 930 -30.99 -10.88 -28.69
N SER A 931 -31.84 -10.30 -29.54
CA SER A 931 -33.07 -10.92 -30.06
C SER A 931 -32.91 -11.64 -31.41
N GLU A 932 -31.78 -11.44 -32.09
CA GLU A 932 -31.52 -11.94 -33.46
C GLU A 932 -30.59 -13.17 -33.43
N VAL A 933 -30.46 -13.84 -34.58
CA VAL A 933 -29.59 -15.02 -34.78
C VAL A 933 -28.72 -14.92 -36.05
N ALA A 934 -28.73 -13.77 -36.72
CA ALA A 934 -27.98 -13.47 -37.93
C ALA A 934 -26.46 -13.63 -37.76
N SER A 935 -25.86 -13.21 -36.64
CA SER A 935 -24.41 -13.38 -36.42
C SER A 935 -24.02 -14.85 -36.29
N LEU A 936 -24.87 -15.68 -35.69
CA LEU A 936 -24.62 -17.13 -35.58
C LEU A 936 -24.61 -17.78 -36.95
N ILE A 937 -25.54 -17.38 -37.83
CA ILE A 937 -25.59 -17.84 -39.23
C ILE A 937 -24.32 -17.39 -39.96
N ALA A 938 -23.98 -16.11 -39.87
CA ALA A 938 -22.79 -15.55 -40.52
C ALA A 938 -21.50 -16.25 -40.08
N MET A 939 -21.31 -16.47 -38.78
CA MET A 939 -20.12 -17.14 -38.23
C MET A 939 -20.07 -18.63 -38.59
N ARG A 940 -21.21 -19.34 -38.55
CA ARG A 940 -21.29 -20.75 -38.98
C ARG A 940 -20.89 -20.90 -40.45
N ASP A 941 -21.41 -20.03 -41.31
CA ASP A 941 -21.17 -20.07 -42.75
C ASP A 941 -19.78 -19.54 -43.15
N ALA A 942 -19.13 -18.76 -42.27
CA ALA A 942 -17.79 -18.22 -42.45
C ALA A 942 -16.67 -19.10 -41.86
N MET A 943 -16.99 -20.26 -41.28
CA MET A 943 -16.01 -21.03 -40.51
C MET A 943 -14.77 -21.44 -41.31
N LYS A 944 -14.96 -21.84 -42.58
CA LYS A 944 -13.85 -22.09 -43.52
C LYS A 944 -13.03 -20.83 -43.77
N THR A 945 -13.68 -19.70 -44.01
CA THR A 945 -13.03 -18.40 -44.23
C THR A 945 -12.23 -17.95 -43.00
N PHE A 946 -12.77 -18.19 -41.80
CA PHE A 946 -12.07 -17.94 -40.53
C PHE A 946 -10.79 -18.77 -40.46
N HIS A 947 -10.89 -20.08 -40.69
CA HIS A 947 -9.73 -20.98 -40.70
C HIS A 947 -8.65 -20.55 -41.71
N GLU A 948 -9.04 -20.31 -42.97
CA GLU A 948 -8.12 -19.85 -44.02
C GLU A 948 -7.54 -18.45 -43.73
N GLY A 949 -8.29 -17.61 -43.02
CA GLY A 949 -7.86 -16.29 -42.57
C GLY A 949 -6.92 -16.29 -41.36
N GLY A 950 -6.66 -17.46 -40.76
CA GLY A 950 -5.80 -17.65 -39.58
C GLY A 950 -6.50 -17.42 -38.24
N VAL A 951 -7.83 -17.50 -38.21
CA VAL A 951 -8.61 -17.48 -36.97
C VAL A 951 -8.55 -18.85 -36.32
N ASN A 952 -8.23 -18.88 -35.03
CA ASN A 952 -8.23 -20.08 -34.21
C ASN A 952 -9.09 -19.96 -32.96
N THR A 953 -9.64 -18.77 -32.67
CA THR A 953 -10.44 -18.53 -31.47
C THR A 953 -11.68 -17.69 -31.77
N ILE A 954 -12.84 -18.11 -31.26
CA ILE A 954 -14.09 -17.33 -31.24
C ILE A 954 -14.46 -17.03 -29.77
N PHE A 955 -14.51 -15.76 -29.38
CA PHE A 955 -14.92 -15.33 -28.04
C PHE A 955 -16.40 -14.94 -28.00
N LEU A 956 -17.14 -15.39 -26.98
CA LEU A 956 -18.59 -15.20 -26.89
C LEU A 956 -19.05 -14.43 -25.64
N GLU A 957 -19.86 -13.38 -25.82
CA GLU A 957 -20.64 -12.78 -24.73
C GLU A 957 -21.66 -13.78 -24.17
N GLY A 958 -21.89 -13.76 -22.87
CA GLY A 958 -22.85 -14.65 -22.21
C GLY A 958 -22.32 -16.06 -21.90
N ALA A 959 -21.11 -16.41 -22.35
CA ALA A 959 -20.38 -17.58 -21.92
C ALA A 959 -19.36 -17.21 -20.82
N THR A 960 -19.19 -18.09 -19.83
CA THR A 960 -18.17 -17.95 -18.76
C THR A 960 -17.34 -19.22 -18.65
N LEU A 961 -16.33 -19.26 -17.76
CA LEU A 961 -15.71 -20.51 -17.33
C LEU A 961 -16.41 -21.07 -16.09
N ASP A 962 -16.49 -22.40 -15.99
CA ASP A 962 -16.86 -23.09 -14.76
C ASP A 962 -15.65 -23.29 -13.82
N ALA A 963 -15.88 -23.94 -12.68
CA ALA A 963 -14.85 -24.19 -11.67
C ALA A 963 -13.72 -25.13 -12.14
N TYR A 964 -13.89 -25.80 -13.29
CA TYR A 964 -12.90 -26.69 -13.90
C TYR A 964 -12.18 -26.02 -15.09
N GLY A 965 -12.47 -24.74 -15.37
CA GLY A 965 -11.90 -24.03 -16.51
C GLY A 965 -12.51 -24.45 -17.85
N LEU A 966 -13.69 -25.07 -17.85
CA LEU A 966 -14.43 -25.40 -19.06
C LEU A 966 -15.45 -24.32 -19.38
N ILE A 967 -15.79 -24.15 -20.67
CA ILE A 967 -16.80 -23.18 -21.08
C ILE A 967 -18.18 -23.56 -20.54
N ALA A 968 -18.79 -22.63 -19.82
CA ALA A 968 -20.14 -22.69 -19.28
C ALA A 968 -21.06 -21.79 -20.12
N ASP A 969 -21.76 -22.40 -21.08
CA ASP A 969 -22.58 -21.70 -22.08
C ASP A 969 -24.03 -22.21 -22.16
N THR A 970 -24.44 -23.07 -21.23
CA THR A 970 -25.79 -23.70 -21.23
C THR A 970 -26.92 -22.66 -21.19
N THR A 971 -26.72 -21.57 -20.46
CA THR A 971 -27.70 -20.47 -20.38
C THR A 971 -27.75 -19.67 -21.68
N LEU A 972 -26.60 -19.46 -22.33
CA LEU A 972 -26.51 -18.82 -23.64
C LEU A 972 -27.22 -19.69 -24.69
N ALA A 973 -26.89 -20.98 -24.75
CA ALA A 973 -27.52 -21.96 -25.63
C ALA A 973 -29.04 -21.99 -25.45
N HIS A 974 -29.52 -22.05 -24.20
CA HIS A 974 -30.94 -22.03 -23.90
C HIS A 974 -31.61 -20.75 -24.40
N THR A 975 -30.99 -19.58 -24.15
CA THR A 975 -31.53 -18.28 -24.58
C THR A 975 -31.61 -18.18 -26.10
N ILE A 976 -30.57 -18.66 -26.83
CA ILE A 976 -30.56 -18.71 -28.29
C ILE A 976 -31.65 -19.64 -28.81
N SER A 977 -31.84 -20.82 -28.20
CA SER A 977 -32.85 -21.80 -28.63
C SER A 977 -34.29 -21.25 -28.61
N LYS A 978 -34.54 -20.23 -27.80
CA LYS A 978 -35.84 -19.53 -27.68
C LYS A 978 -36.03 -18.44 -28.72
N ARG A 979 -34.98 -18.01 -29.43
CA ARG A 979 -35.06 -17.02 -30.51
C ARG A 979 -35.66 -17.66 -31.75
N LYS A 980 -36.37 -16.86 -32.55
CA LYS A 980 -36.95 -17.31 -33.82
C LYS A 980 -35.82 -17.73 -34.77
N GLY A 981 -35.77 -19.01 -35.12
CA GLY A 981 -34.71 -19.60 -35.96
C GLY A 981 -33.48 -20.11 -35.20
N GLY A 982 -33.44 -19.98 -33.87
CA GLY A 982 -32.25 -20.28 -33.06
C GLY A 982 -32.15 -21.71 -32.51
N ALA A 983 -33.12 -22.59 -32.76
CA ALA A 983 -33.27 -23.87 -32.05
C ALA A 983 -32.02 -24.77 -32.10
N THR A 984 -31.31 -24.80 -33.23
CA THR A 984 -30.12 -25.64 -33.46
C THR A 984 -28.84 -24.84 -33.77
N LEU A 985 -28.96 -23.53 -33.98
CA LEU A 985 -27.88 -22.71 -34.54
C LEU A 985 -26.61 -22.67 -33.68
N TYR A 986 -26.76 -22.66 -32.35
CA TYR A 986 -25.59 -22.62 -31.48
C TYR A 986 -24.81 -23.96 -31.50
N ASP A 987 -25.53 -25.08 -31.54
CA ASP A 987 -24.90 -26.40 -31.67
C ASP A 987 -24.26 -26.60 -33.05
N GLU A 988 -24.91 -26.08 -34.10
CA GLU A 988 -24.34 -26.04 -35.45
C GLU A 988 -23.04 -25.21 -35.50
N LEU A 989 -23.00 -24.06 -34.84
CA LEU A 989 -21.80 -23.23 -34.75
C LEU A 989 -20.66 -23.98 -34.03
N LYS A 990 -20.93 -24.63 -32.89
CA LYS A 990 -19.93 -25.43 -32.16
C LYS A 990 -19.36 -26.54 -33.03
N LYS A 991 -20.24 -27.27 -33.72
CA LYS A 991 -19.85 -28.36 -34.60
C LYS A 991 -18.99 -27.87 -35.77
N ALA A 992 -19.37 -26.74 -36.37
CA ALA A 992 -18.57 -26.12 -37.42
C ALA A 992 -17.20 -25.66 -36.89
N ALA A 993 -17.14 -25.03 -35.71
CA ALA A 993 -15.89 -24.58 -35.12
C ALA A 993 -14.95 -25.76 -34.83
N GLU A 994 -15.48 -26.87 -34.29
CA GLU A 994 -14.74 -28.12 -34.07
C GLU A 994 -14.19 -28.71 -35.38
N GLU A 995 -14.99 -28.75 -36.45
CA GLU A 995 -14.57 -29.25 -37.77
C GLU A 995 -13.35 -28.51 -38.33
N PHE A 996 -13.25 -27.20 -38.06
CA PHE A 996 -12.16 -26.35 -38.52
C PHE A 996 -11.06 -26.09 -37.48
N GLY A 997 -11.13 -26.75 -36.32
CA GLY A 997 -10.16 -26.61 -35.24
C GLY A 997 -10.12 -25.20 -34.62
N ILE A 998 -11.26 -24.52 -34.59
CA ILE A 998 -11.43 -23.19 -34.00
C ILE A 998 -12.02 -23.35 -32.59
N GLU A 999 -11.32 -22.83 -31.59
CA GLU A 999 -11.73 -22.97 -30.20
C GLU A 999 -12.72 -21.88 -29.80
N ILE A 1000 -13.77 -22.26 -29.08
CA ILE A 1000 -14.76 -21.33 -28.55
C ILE A 1000 -14.40 -20.98 -27.11
N MET A 1001 -14.19 -19.69 -26.86
CA MET A 1001 -13.75 -19.15 -25.58
C MET A 1001 -14.79 -18.19 -24.98
N PRO A 1002 -14.86 -18.07 -23.64
CA PRO A 1002 -15.75 -17.12 -22.99
C PRO A 1002 -15.19 -15.69 -23.03
N LEU A 1003 -16.10 -14.71 -23.13
CA LEU A 1003 -15.76 -13.29 -23.07
C LEU A 1003 -16.14 -12.64 -21.72
N GLU A 1004 -16.81 -13.37 -20.83
CA GLU A 1004 -17.32 -12.85 -19.55
C GLU A 1004 -16.83 -13.63 -18.33
N HIS A 1005 -16.81 -12.95 -17.18
CA HIS A 1005 -16.49 -13.55 -15.90
C HIS A 1005 -17.72 -13.66 -15.00
N ARG A 1006 -17.92 -14.84 -14.39
CA ARG A 1006 -19.14 -15.21 -13.64
C ARG A 1006 -19.53 -14.22 -12.54
N TYR A 1007 -18.57 -13.68 -11.80
CA TYR A 1007 -18.83 -12.78 -10.66
C TYR A 1007 -18.40 -11.32 -10.89
N LEU A 1008 -17.58 -11.06 -11.93
CA LEU A 1008 -16.99 -9.73 -12.17
C LEU A 1008 -17.74 -8.95 -13.24
N THR A 1009 -18.21 -9.62 -14.31
CA THR A 1009 -19.01 -8.96 -15.35
C THR A 1009 -20.47 -9.37 -15.26
N ARG A 1010 -20.76 -10.65 -14.93
CA ARG A 1010 -22.14 -11.17 -14.83
C ARG A 1010 -22.82 -10.92 -13.49
N HIS A 1011 -22.04 -10.65 -12.43
CA HIS A 1011 -22.54 -10.47 -11.05
C HIS A 1011 -23.48 -11.60 -10.58
N SER A 1012 -23.15 -12.86 -10.89
CA SER A 1012 -24.06 -14.01 -10.69
C SER A 1012 -24.40 -14.31 -9.21
N ASP A 1013 -23.61 -13.78 -8.26
CA ASP A 1013 -23.85 -13.80 -6.81
C ASP A 1013 -24.97 -12.83 -6.37
N SER A 1014 -25.36 -11.89 -7.23
CA SER A 1014 -26.40 -10.89 -6.97
C SER A 1014 -27.50 -11.00 -8.03
N PRO A 1015 -28.46 -11.93 -7.86
CA PRO A 1015 -29.54 -12.14 -8.83
C PRO A 1015 -30.29 -10.84 -9.13
N GLY A 1016 -30.43 -10.51 -10.42
CA GLY A 1016 -31.13 -9.30 -10.84
C GLY A 1016 -30.30 -8.01 -10.79
N TYR A 1017 -28.98 -8.07 -10.57
CA TYR A 1017 -28.09 -6.90 -10.52
C TYR A 1017 -28.29 -5.94 -11.71
N PHE A 1018 -28.37 -6.48 -12.93
CA PHE A 1018 -28.62 -5.69 -14.15
C PHE A 1018 -30.08 -5.68 -14.60
N SER A 1019 -31.04 -6.09 -13.77
CA SER A 1019 -32.47 -6.09 -14.14
C SER A 1019 -32.98 -4.70 -14.53
N GLY A 1020 -32.41 -3.66 -13.93
CA GLY A 1020 -32.65 -2.25 -14.26
C GLY A 1020 -32.48 -1.92 -15.75
N LEU A 1021 -31.61 -2.62 -16.48
CA LEU A 1021 -31.41 -2.41 -17.93
C LEU A 1021 -32.64 -2.80 -18.77
N SER A 1022 -33.57 -3.55 -18.17
CA SER A 1022 -34.82 -3.96 -18.81
C SER A 1022 -36.07 -3.28 -18.24
N THR A 1023 -35.97 -2.66 -17.05
CA THR A 1023 -37.13 -2.13 -16.30
C THR A 1023 -37.11 -0.62 -16.10
N LEU A 1024 -35.94 0.02 -16.09
CA LEU A 1024 -35.80 1.46 -15.90
C LEU A 1024 -36.01 2.22 -17.21
N ASP A 1025 -36.43 3.49 -17.10
CA ASP A 1025 -36.49 4.40 -18.23
C ASP A 1025 -35.06 4.65 -18.77
N LYS A 1026 -34.88 4.53 -20.09
CA LYS A 1026 -33.58 4.70 -20.74
C LYS A 1026 -32.97 6.09 -20.56
N THR A 1027 -33.78 7.10 -20.25
CA THR A 1027 -33.29 8.46 -19.97
C THR A 1027 -33.00 8.71 -18.49
N SER A 1028 -33.29 7.74 -17.61
CA SER A 1028 -33.07 7.92 -16.16
C SER A 1028 -31.57 7.91 -15.82
N PRO A 1029 -31.13 8.73 -14.85
CA PRO A 1029 -29.74 8.70 -14.38
C PRO A 1029 -29.30 7.30 -13.93
N GLU A 1030 -30.21 6.52 -13.33
CA GLU A 1030 -29.95 5.15 -12.87
C GLU A 1030 -29.72 4.19 -14.03
N TYR A 1031 -30.52 4.27 -15.10
CA TYR A 1031 -30.27 3.48 -16.32
C TYR A 1031 -28.94 3.83 -16.95
N ILE A 1032 -28.65 5.13 -17.10
CA ILE A 1032 -27.41 5.62 -17.71
C ILE A 1032 -26.19 5.13 -16.93
N ALA A 1033 -26.23 5.22 -15.60
CA ALA A 1033 -25.14 4.74 -14.74
C ALA A 1033 -24.97 3.20 -14.84
N LEU A 1034 -26.08 2.45 -14.78
CA LEU A 1034 -26.06 0.98 -14.84
C LEU A 1034 -25.61 0.47 -16.22
N SER A 1035 -26.04 1.13 -17.29
CA SER A 1035 -25.66 0.81 -18.67
C SER A 1035 -24.18 1.06 -18.90
N LYS A 1036 -23.69 2.24 -18.50
CA LYS A 1036 -22.27 2.58 -18.56
C LYS A 1036 -21.41 1.60 -17.76
N GLN A 1037 -21.84 1.21 -16.56
CA GLN A 1037 -21.13 0.22 -15.75
C GLN A 1037 -20.99 -1.12 -16.49
N ARG A 1038 -22.09 -1.64 -17.04
CA ARG A 1038 -22.09 -2.91 -17.80
C ARG A 1038 -21.19 -2.84 -19.03
N LEU A 1039 -21.22 -1.72 -19.76
CA LEU A 1039 -20.35 -1.49 -20.91
C LEU A 1039 -18.87 -1.51 -20.53
N GLU A 1040 -18.48 -0.73 -19.51
CA GLU A 1040 -17.09 -0.67 -19.07
C GLU A 1040 -16.58 -2.03 -18.58
N GLU A 1041 -17.36 -2.76 -17.78
CA GLU A 1041 -16.94 -4.04 -17.20
C GLU A 1041 -16.72 -5.12 -18.28
N VAL A 1042 -17.68 -5.28 -19.19
CA VAL A 1042 -17.59 -6.30 -20.26
C VAL A 1042 -16.54 -5.91 -21.30
N ASN A 1043 -16.51 -4.64 -21.73
CA ASN A 1043 -15.57 -4.21 -22.77
C ASN A 1043 -14.12 -4.31 -22.29
N TYR A 1044 -13.85 -3.92 -21.04
CA TYR A 1044 -12.52 -4.06 -20.44
C TYR A 1044 -12.11 -5.53 -20.32
N TYR A 1045 -12.93 -6.36 -19.66
CA TYR A 1045 -12.58 -7.76 -19.44
C TYR A 1045 -12.44 -8.52 -20.78
N GLY A 1046 -13.41 -8.34 -21.68
CA GLY A 1046 -13.43 -8.97 -22.99
C GLY A 1046 -12.23 -8.58 -23.85
N ALA A 1047 -11.91 -7.28 -23.96
CA ALA A 1047 -10.73 -6.84 -24.71
C ALA A 1047 -9.43 -7.44 -24.16
N LYS A 1048 -9.33 -7.59 -22.83
CA LYS A 1048 -8.17 -8.23 -22.17
C LYS A 1048 -8.05 -9.71 -22.50
N GLN A 1049 -9.15 -10.47 -22.51
CA GLN A 1049 -9.12 -11.87 -22.95
C GLN A 1049 -8.71 -12.00 -24.42
N VAL A 1050 -9.25 -11.15 -25.29
CA VAL A 1050 -8.99 -11.17 -26.73
C VAL A 1050 -7.53 -10.82 -27.04
N MET A 1051 -6.99 -9.77 -26.41
CA MET A 1051 -5.57 -9.40 -26.59
C MET A 1051 -4.61 -10.44 -26.03
N LYS A 1052 -5.04 -11.20 -25.02
CA LYS A 1052 -4.24 -12.25 -24.40
C LYS A 1052 -4.17 -13.51 -25.27
N ASN A 1053 -5.26 -13.88 -25.95
CA ASN A 1053 -5.46 -15.10 -26.76
C ASN A 1053 -4.26 -16.08 -26.75
N GLU A 1054 -4.22 -16.96 -25.75
CA GLU A 1054 -3.06 -17.83 -25.49
C GLU A 1054 -2.81 -18.87 -26.60
N LEU A 1055 -3.82 -19.12 -27.44
CA LEU A 1055 -3.72 -20.01 -28.60
C LEU A 1055 -2.92 -19.37 -29.76
N GLY A 1056 -2.58 -18.08 -29.67
CA GLY A 1056 -2.00 -17.30 -30.77
C GLY A 1056 -3.04 -17.03 -31.87
N GLY A 1057 -2.62 -16.67 -33.09
CA GLY A 1057 -3.54 -16.52 -34.22
C GLY A 1057 -4.49 -15.31 -34.15
N LYS A 1058 -5.50 -15.28 -35.02
CA LYS A 1058 -6.53 -14.22 -35.07
C LYS A 1058 -7.77 -14.62 -34.28
N SER A 1059 -8.50 -13.62 -33.81
CA SER A 1059 -9.69 -13.81 -32.99
C SER A 1059 -10.93 -13.24 -33.67
N VAL A 1060 -12.03 -13.98 -33.53
CA VAL A 1060 -13.38 -13.48 -33.80
C VAL A 1060 -14.09 -13.30 -32.46
N VAL A 1061 -14.89 -12.25 -32.31
CA VAL A 1061 -15.59 -11.92 -31.07
C VAL A 1061 -17.07 -11.69 -31.38
N TRP A 1062 -17.99 -12.28 -30.61
CA TRP A 1062 -19.43 -12.08 -30.76
C TRP A 1062 -20.03 -11.43 -29.52
N VAL A 1063 -20.62 -10.25 -29.71
CA VAL A 1063 -21.18 -9.42 -28.64
C VAL A 1063 -22.47 -8.72 -29.09
N GLY A 1064 -23.19 -8.16 -28.13
CA GLY A 1064 -24.22 -7.17 -28.37
C GLY A 1064 -23.64 -5.92 -29.04
N ARG A 1065 -24.42 -5.28 -29.94
CA ARG A 1065 -23.97 -4.09 -30.70
C ARG A 1065 -23.36 -2.97 -29.84
N ALA A 1066 -23.83 -2.82 -28.59
CA ALA A 1066 -23.32 -1.79 -27.68
C ALA A 1066 -21.90 -2.05 -27.16
N HIS A 1067 -21.44 -3.31 -27.17
CA HIS A 1067 -20.10 -3.71 -26.77
C HIS A 1067 -19.11 -3.76 -27.95
N MET A 1068 -19.59 -3.74 -29.20
CA MET A 1068 -18.77 -3.91 -30.40
C MET A 1068 -17.91 -2.68 -30.70
N ASN A 1069 -18.54 -1.54 -30.96
CA ASN A 1069 -17.91 -0.24 -31.19
C ASN A 1069 -18.35 0.75 -30.12
N THR A 1070 -17.73 1.94 -30.07
CA THR A 1070 -18.06 2.97 -29.08
C THR A 1070 -19.56 3.24 -28.98
N ALA A 1071 -20.09 3.14 -27.76
CA ALA A 1071 -21.47 3.44 -27.40
C ALA A 1071 -21.50 4.10 -26.02
N GLU A 1072 -22.39 5.08 -25.82
CA GLU A 1072 -22.53 5.78 -24.53
C GLU A 1072 -21.22 6.40 -24.02
N GLY A 1073 -20.33 6.80 -24.95
CA GLY A 1073 -19.00 7.34 -24.64
C GLY A 1073 -17.99 6.29 -24.14
N VAL A 1074 -18.34 5.01 -24.12
CA VAL A 1074 -17.45 3.90 -23.73
C VAL A 1074 -16.91 3.22 -25.00
N PRO A 1075 -15.58 3.18 -25.23
CA PRO A 1075 -14.99 2.44 -26.34
C PRO A 1075 -15.39 0.96 -26.33
N GLY A 1076 -15.73 0.43 -27.50
CA GLY A 1076 -16.09 -0.97 -27.71
C GLY A 1076 -14.87 -1.87 -27.83
N ILE A 1077 -15.09 -3.18 -27.87
CA ILE A 1077 -14.01 -4.16 -27.97
C ILE A 1077 -13.22 -3.99 -29.28
N ALA A 1078 -13.85 -3.55 -30.36
CA ALA A 1078 -13.16 -3.25 -31.62
C ALA A 1078 -12.14 -2.11 -31.44
N GLU A 1079 -12.50 -0.99 -30.80
CA GLU A 1079 -11.54 0.08 -30.52
C GLU A 1079 -10.45 -0.37 -29.55
N LEU A 1080 -10.84 -1.06 -28.47
CA LEU A 1080 -9.93 -1.46 -27.40
C LEU A 1080 -8.90 -2.52 -27.83
N THR A 1081 -9.13 -3.23 -28.93
CA THR A 1081 -8.23 -4.28 -29.45
C THR A 1081 -7.54 -3.88 -30.76
N GLY A 1082 -7.84 -2.70 -31.32
CA GLY A 1082 -7.41 -2.34 -32.68
C GLY A 1082 -8.08 -3.22 -33.75
N GLY A 1083 -9.26 -3.75 -33.44
CA GLY A 1083 -10.06 -4.60 -34.30
C GLY A 1083 -10.92 -3.85 -35.31
N ILE A 1084 -11.67 -4.62 -36.10
CA ILE A 1084 -12.76 -4.12 -36.96
C ILE A 1084 -14.08 -4.62 -36.38
N GLY A 1085 -15.03 -3.72 -36.15
CA GLY A 1085 -16.40 -4.02 -35.78
C GLY A 1085 -17.29 -4.24 -37.00
N ILE A 1086 -17.98 -5.37 -37.06
CA ILE A 1086 -18.99 -5.68 -38.09
C ILE A 1086 -20.37 -5.78 -37.44
N GLY A 1087 -21.24 -4.82 -37.72
CA GLY A 1087 -22.65 -4.90 -37.32
C GLY A 1087 -23.40 -5.92 -38.18
N VAL A 1088 -24.05 -6.89 -37.55
CA VAL A 1088 -24.83 -7.91 -38.25
C VAL A 1088 -26.32 -7.72 -37.98
N TYR A 1089 -27.11 -7.80 -39.05
CA TYR A 1089 -28.53 -7.47 -39.04
C TYR A 1089 -29.36 -8.59 -39.65
N GLN A 1090 -30.42 -8.98 -38.96
CA GLN A 1090 -31.39 -9.95 -39.47
C GLN A 1090 -32.41 -9.26 -40.38
N LYS A 1091 -32.47 -9.65 -41.67
CA LYS A 1091 -33.38 -9.09 -42.67
C LYS A 1091 -34.23 -10.18 -43.34
N ALA A 1092 -35.54 -10.09 -43.17
CA ALA A 1092 -36.48 -11.06 -43.75
C ALA A 1092 -36.87 -10.72 -45.20
N ASP A 1093 -36.60 -9.51 -45.66
CA ASP A 1093 -37.11 -8.90 -46.90
C ASP A 1093 -36.06 -8.71 -48.01
N ILE A 1094 -34.80 -9.09 -47.77
CA ILE A 1094 -33.72 -9.07 -48.80
C ILE A 1094 -33.71 -10.35 -49.64
N ALA A 1095 -33.17 -10.29 -50.87
CA ALA A 1095 -33.09 -11.44 -51.78
C ALA A 1095 -31.99 -12.44 -51.36
N GLU A 1096 -30.84 -11.92 -50.96
CA GLU A 1096 -29.65 -12.67 -50.54
C GLU A 1096 -28.90 -11.87 -49.47
N SER A 1097 -28.11 -12.54 -48.64
CA SER A 1097 -27.26 -11.91 -47.63
C SER A 1097 -26.17 -11.06 -48.29
N VAL A 1098 -25.92 -9.85 -47.79
CA VAL A 1098 -25.04 -8.87 -48.46
C VAL A 1098 -24.22 -8.06 -47.46
N ALA A 1099 -23.00 -7.70 -47.83
CA ALA A 1099 -22.17 -6.75 -47.10
C ALA A 1099 -22.43 -5.31 -47.57
N ARG A 1100 -22.48 -4.35 -46.65
CA ARG A 1100 -22.66 -2.93 -46.98
C ARG A 1100 -21.85 -2.02 -46.07
N LYS A 1101 -21.62 -0.79 -46.54
CA LYS A 1101 -20.88 0.23 -45.78
C LYS A 1101 -21.81 0.86 -44.74
N ALA A 1102 -21.24 1.35 -43.65
CA ALA A 1102 -21.99 2.18 -42.72
C ALA A 1102 -22.26 3.55 -43.38
N ASP A 1103 -23.53 3.87 -43.64
CA ASP A 1103 -23.92 5.03 -44.45
C ASP A 1103 -24.11 6.33 -43.64
N LYS A 1104 -23.94 6.31 -42.31
CA LYS A 1104 -24.20 7.47 -41.42
C LYS A 1104 -23.15 7.64 -40.33
N GLN A 1105 -22.80 8.90 -40.05
CA GLN A 1105 -21.99 9.29 -38.90
C GLN A 1105 -22.87 9.23 -37.64
N ARG A 1106 -22.53 8.32 -36.72
CA ARG A 1106 -23.33 8.03 -35.51
C ARG A 1106 -22.93 8.95 -34.34
N ASP A 1107 -23.91 9.27 -33.49
CA ASP A 1107 -23.66 9.81 -32.15
C ASP A 1107 -23.19 8.68 -31.21
N THR A 1108 -21.89 8.66 -30.93
CA THR A 1108 -21.26 7.67 -30.04
C THR A 1108 -21.51 7.93 -28.56
N SER A 1109 -22.13 9.06 -28.20
CA SER A 1109 -22.46 9.41 -26.81
C SER A 1109 -23.83 8.90 -26.36
N ALA A 1110 -24.68 8.45 -27.30
CA ALA A 1110 -26.03 7.97 -27.02
C ALA A 1110 -26.14 6.44 -26.93
N ALA A 1111 -27.12 5.99 -26.15
CA ALA A 1111 -27.52 4.59 -26.04
C ALA A 1111 -28.16 4.08 -27.34
N LEU A 1112 -27.95 2.80 -27.64
CA LEU A 1112 -28.47 2.19 -28.87
C LEU A 1112 -29.99 1.94 -28.81
N SER A 1113 -30.68 2.26 -29.91
CA SER A 1113 -32.08 1.87 -30.11
C SER A 1113 -32.16 0.45 -30.68
N LYS A 1114 -33.28 -0.25 -30.44
CA LYS A 1114 -33.50 -1.61 -30.97
C LYS A 1114 -33.59 -1.65 -32.51
N THR A 1115 -33.86 -0.51 -33.14
CA THR A 1115 -34.02 -0.36 -34.59
C THR A 1115 -32.81 0.32 -35.24
N ASP A 1116 -31.72 0.49 -34.49
CA ASP A 1116 -30.51 1.11 -35.00
C ASP A 1116 -29.69 0.11 -35.82
N ASP A 1117 -29.79 0.28 -37.15
CA ASP A 1117 -29.09 -0.54 -38.13
C ASP A 1117 -27.83 0.13 -38.71
N THR A 1118 -27.23 1.07 -37.97
CA THR A 1118 -26.10 1.90 -38.42
C THR A 1118 -24.77 1.65 -37.69
N VAL A 1119 -24.76 0.68 -36.78
CA VAL A 1119 -23.61 0.35 -35.93
C VAL A 1119 -22.61 -0.55 -36.66
N GLY A 1120 -21.32 -0.35 -36.42
CA GLY A 1120 -20.24 -1.12 -37.04
C GLY A 1120 -19.35 -0.24 -37.90
N ASP A 1121 -18.08 -0.61 -38.00
CA ASP A 1121 -17.19 -0.06 -39.03
C ASP A 1121 -17.62 -0.52 -40.42
N MET A 1122 -18.17 -1.74 -40.46
CA MET A 1122 -18.71 -2.42 -41.62
C MET A 1122 -20.02 -3.11 -41.22
N GLN A 1123 -20.86 -3.48 -42.19
CA GLN A 1123 -22.17 -4.06 -41.90
C GLN A 1123 -22.49 -5.26 -42.79
N ILE A 1124 -23.19 -6.24 -42.22
CA ILE A 1124 -23.68 -7.43 -42.92
C ILE A 1124 -25.18 -7.56 -42.65
N ASP A 1125 -25.97 -7.64 -43.72
CA ASP A 1125 -27.38 -7.99 -43.64
C ASP A 1125 -27.52 -9.47 -44.00
N ILE A 1126 -28.06 -10.27 -43.08
CA ILE A 1126 -28.26 -11.71 -43.24
C ILE A 1126 -29.73 -11.99 -43.54
N LYS A 1127 -29.97 -12.72 -44.62
CA LYS A 1127 -31.28 -13.28 -44.94
C LYS A 1127 -31.56 -14.45 -44.00
N VAL A 1128 -32.62 -14.34 -43.19
CA VAL A 1128 -33.07 -15.37 -42.21
C VAL A 1128 -34.45 -15.89 -42.54
#